data_AF-A0A6P6LPW0-F1
#
_entry.id   AF-A0A6P6LPW0-F1
#
_cell.length_a   1.000
_cell.length_b   1.000
_cell.length_c   1.000
_cell.angle_alpha   90.00
_cell.angle_beta   90.00
_cell.angle_gamma   90.00
#
_symmetry.space_group_name_H-M   'P 1'
#
loop_
_entity.id
_entity.type
_entity.pdbx_description
1 polymer ?
#
loop_
_entity_poly.entity_id
_entity_poly.type
_entity_poly.pdbx_seq_one_letter_code
_entity_poly.pdbx_strand_id
1 'polypeptide(L)'
;MYVVSRHIFHFICKHEGCSDYGQVERSLRQSFTVADQVLSQVLDDHQRFVIVQDDDSSPRSSKPDADSLILAKTSLRLSKHDKCPGCEDLHLCRYFVCGNCRFGTKCKNSHDLTSAHNSDLLKKHDLHGLASGELFQLLLQNDPSLLPEVCFHYNKGKGEYGSCKYKTSCGNLHLCLHFLQDDCKFGAACKRTHSFNAHALKILNTRGLSSENMRKLLRLYKSKLLIASSVFKKKETVALPEVKGRTRHKSSGSVSESDQNEICLFFIRTGCSFKDKCVRFHHHLPYKWQILQKDGITWSELPNEEEVEKAYCSPANVLCINESSTGHQVVDFMSMTCGVSDVRRLSTASSVTKPPHFILTTEWIWYWRNDKGGWTEYGKGEDPKFVASVTSEDLEKHYLADSEKEISFTSQNHQYILKFKEMCQKNLKHKTERDVRRRPRFVSAQDVKSKIKGSESPDSSASSSVEVPPYWDKGALDNFTYKIVPLQSTSKEYQRVGAMFSRTLPKSVIHSIERVQNLSLWKVFQWQKEQMNKRNGGSAFDQRYLFHGTDESLIAAICEQNFDWRMCGSHGTLYGKGSYFARDSSYSDRYAKSRNGKTKKMFVALVLVGNFTRGNNSLVRPPQRPTSQGFYDSCVDNEANPAIFVVFEKFQVYPEYIIEYS
;
A
#
# COMPACT_ATOMS: atom_id res chain seq x y z
N MET A 1 -18.11 -12.96 -34.11
CA MET A 1 -17.35 -12.22 -33.07
C MET A 1 -15.86 -12.54 -33.10
N TYR A 2 -15.42 -13.80 -32.97
CA TYR A 2 -13.98 -14.16 -32.97
C TYR A 2 -13.19 -13.64 -34.19
N VAL A 3 -13.69 -13.85 -35.41
CA VAL A 3 -13.03 -13.39 -36.66
C VAL A 3 -12.88 -11.86 -36.70
N VAL A 4 -13.91 -11.14 -36.24
CA VAL A 4 -13.93 -9.67 -36.14
C VAL A 4 -12.90 -9.19 -35.09
N SER A 5 -12.89 -9.80 -33.90
CA SER A 5 -11.90 -9.52 -32.84
C SER A 5 -10.47 -9.73 -33.33
N ARG A 6 -10.22 -10.86 -34.01
CA ARG A 6 -8.92 -11.17 -34.58
C ARG A 6 -8.50 -10.15 -35.65
N HIS A 7 -9.41 -9.76 -36.56
CA HIS A 7 -9.12 -8.75 -37.58
C HIS A 7 -8.75 -7.40 -36.96
N ILE A 8 -9.54 -6.92 -35.99
CA ILE A 8 -9.28 -5.67 -35.27
C ILE A 8 -7.93 -5.74 -34.54
N PHE A 9 -7.67 -6.83 -33.81
CA PHE A 9 -6.43 -7.01 -33.07
C PHE A 9 -5.20 -7.01 -33.98
N HIS A 10 -5.27 -7.72 -35.11
CA HIS A 10 -4.19 -7.75 -36.09
C HIS A 10 -3.97 -6.38 -36.74
N PHE A 11 -5.05 -5.68 -37.09
CA PHE A 11 -4.97 -4.31 -37.61
C PHE A 11 -4.23 -3.40 -36.61
N ILE A 12 -4.63 -3.38 -35.35
CA ILE A 12 -3.97 -2.55 -34.33
C ILE A 12 -2.49 -2.93 -34.16
N CYS A 13 -2.15 -4.22 -34.17
CA CYS A 13 -0.76 -4.67 -34.07
C CYS A 13 0.09 -4.23 -35.27
N LYS A 14 -0.48 -4.28 -36.49
CA LYS A 14 0.14 -3.78 -37.72
C LYS A 14 0.36 -2.27 -37.69
N HIS A 15 -0.54 -1.55 -37.03
CA HIS A 15 -0.45 -0.11 -36.76
C HIS A 15 0.28 0.19 -35.43
N GLU A 16 1.37 -0.55 -35.18
CA GLU A 16 2.29 -0.31 -34.06
C GLU A 16 1.68 -0.46 -32.65
N GLY A 17 0.59 -1.22 -32.52
CA GLY A 17 -0.02 -1.56 -31.25
C GLY A 17 -1.06 -0.58 -30.73
N CYS A 18 -1.36 0.50 -31.47
CA CYS A 18 -2.46 1.42 -31.17
C CYS A 18 -3.03 2.11 -32.43
N SER A 19 -4.33 2.39 -32.46
CA SER A 19 -4.99 3.13 -33.55
C SER A 19 -6.21 3.88 -33.03
N ASP A 20 -6.61 4.98 -33.66
CA ASP A 20 -7.92 5.58 -33.41
C ASP A 20 -9.05 4.67 -33.90
N TYR A 21 -10.21 4.79 -33.26
CA TYR A 21 -11.39 3.99 -33.54
C TYR A 21 -11.91 4.19 -34.97
N GLY A 22 -11.85 5.40 -35.52
CA GLY A 22 -12.29 5.69 -36.89
C GLY A 22 -11.47 4.95 -37.96
N GLN A 23 -10.16 4.76 -37.75
CA GLN A 23 -9.31 3.92 -38.60
C GLN A 23 -9.66 2.43 -38.48
N VAL A 24 -9.86 1.95 -37.25
CA VAL A 24 -10.24 0.56 -36.97
C VAL A 24 -11.59 0.23 -37.62
N GLU A 25 -12.58 1.11 -37.46
CA GLU A 25 -13.91 0.95 -38.02
C GLU A 25 -13.88 0.95 -39.56
N ARG A 26 -13.14 1.87 -40.19
CA ARG A 26 -12.98 1.90 -41.65
C ARG A 26 -12.34 0.62 -42.19
N SER A 27 -11.27 0.13 -41.56
CA SER A 27 -10.65 -1.14 -41.95
C SER A 27 -11.61 -2.32 -41.81
N LEU A 28 -12.38 -2.36 -40.72
CA LEU A 28 -13.34 -3.43 -40.48
C LEU A 28 -14.45 -3.43 -41.53
N ARG A 29 -15.02 -2.26 -41.85
CA ARG A 29 -16.14 -2.12 -42.81
C ARG A 29 -15.74 -2.46 -44.25
N GLN A 30 -14.45 -2.37 -44.60
CA GLN A 30 -13.95 -2.84 -45.90
C GLN A 30 -13.98 -4.37 -46.03
N SER A 31 -13.86 -5.09 -44.91
CA SER A 31 -13.72 -6.56 -44.91
C SER A 31 -14.99 -7.27 -44.41
N PHE A 32 -15.84 -6.60 -43.64
CA PHE A 32 -16.99 -7.19 -42.97
C PHE A 32 -18.17 -6.22 -42.88
N THR A 33 -19.39 -6.74 -43.04
CA THR A 33 -20.61 -6.04 -42.65
C THR A 33 -20.92 -6.39 -41.20
N VAL A 34 -20.65 -5.47 -40.27
CA VAL A 34 -20.79 -5.68 -38.82
C VAL A 34 -21.68 -4.60 -38.23
N ALA A 35 -22.65 -5.01 -37.42
CA ALA A 35 -23.46 -4.08 -36.64
C ALA A 35 -22.63 -3.45 -35.50
N ASP A 36 -22.88 -2.17 -35.19
CA ASP A 36 -22.11 -1.42 -34.18
C ASP A 36 -22.13 -2.09 -32.79
N GLN A 37 -23.22 -2.79 -32.46
CA GLN A 37 -23.32 -3.57 -31.21
C GLN A 37 -22.30 -4.71 -31.14
N VAL A 38 -22.05 -5.40 -32.26
CA VAL A 38 -21.07 -6.50 -32.32
C VAL A 38 -19.65 -5.94 -32.21
N LEU A 39 -19.39 -4.76 -32.80
CA LEU A 39 -18.11 -4.07 -32.67
C LEU A 39 -17.85 -3.62 -31.23
N SER A 40 -18.87 -3.06 -30.56
CA SER A 40 -18.81 -2.67 -29.15
C SER A 40 -18.51 -3.87 -28.24
N GLN A 41 -19.22 -4.99 -28.43
CA GLN A 41 -18.97 -6.24 -27.68
C GLN A 41 -17.56 -6.80 -27.88
N VAL A 42 -17.01 -6.68 -29.09
CA VAL A 42 -15.64 -7.15 -29.38
C VAL A 42 -14.59 -6.28 -28.71
N LEU A 43 -14.80 -4.95 -28.69
CA LEU A 43 -13.88 -4.01 -28.05
C LEU A 43 -13.99 -4.00 -26.52
N ASP A 44 -15.06 -4.56 -25.96
CA ASP A 44 -15.22 -4.83 -24.52
C ASP A 44 -14.33 -5.99 -24.01
N ASP A 45 -13.60 -6.69 -24.90
CA ASP A 45 -12.58 -7.66 -24.47
C ASP A 45 -11.34 -6.94 -23.91
N HIS A 46 -11.41 -6.63 -22.62
CA HIS A 46 -10.33 -5.95 -21.89
C HIS A 46 -9.06 -6.79 -21.65
N GLN A 47 -9.06 -8.07 -22.07
CA GLN A 47 -7.83 -8.85 -22.12
C GLN A 47 -7.03 -8.52 -23.39
N ARG A 48 -7.71 -8.07 -24.45
CA ARG A 48 -7.14 -7.79 -25.77
C ARG A 48 -7.09 -6.31 -26.14
N PHE A 49 -7.99 -5.49 -25.60
CA PHE A 49 -8.11 -4.08 -25.97
C PHE A 49 -8.13 -3.14 -24.76
N VAL A 50 -7.61 -1.93 -24.95
CA VAL A 50 -7.77 -0.79 -24.04
C VAL A 50 -8.25 0.39 -24.87
N ILE A 51 -9.39 0.96 -24.52
CA ILE A 51 -9.95 2.15 -25.17
C ILE A 51 -9.69 3.34 -24.25
N VAL A 52 -9.12 4.41 -24.80
CA VAL A 52 -8.89 5.69 -24.12
C VAL A 52 -9.87 6.69 -24.71
N GLN A 53 -10.81 7.15 -23.89
CA GLN A 53 -11.80 8.19 -24.21
C GLN A 53 -11.46 9.45 -23.41
N ASP A 54 -11.72 10.63 -24.00
CA ASP A 54 -11.62 11.91 -23.30
C ASP A 54 -12.81 12.08 -22.35
N ASP A 55 -12.55 12.57 -21.13
CA ASP A 55 -13.50 12.65 -20.00
C ASP A 55 -14.71 13.60 -20.28
N ASP A 56 -14.77 14.28 -21.44
CA ASP A 56 -15.82 15.22 -21.85
C ASP A 56 -16.94 14.60 -22.72
N SER A 57 -16.80 13.35 -23.20
CA SER A 57 -17.85 12.67 -23.97
C SER A 57 -18.89 12.03 -23.04
N SER A 58 -20.17 12.42 -23.16
CA SER A 58 -21.28 11.92 -22.34
C SER A 58 -21.38 10.38 -22.30
N PRO A 59 -21.75 9.75 -21.17
CA PRO A 59 -21.77 8.29 -20.99
C PRO A 59 -22.92 7.57 -21.73
N ARG A 60 -23.49 8.17 -22.79
CA ARG A 60 -24.67 7.68 -23.50
C ARG A 60 -24.42 7.20 -24.93
N SER A 61 -23.20 7.28 -25.47
CA SER A 61 -22.87 6.63 -26.75
C SER A 61 -22.30 5.22 -26.51
N SER A 62 -22.97 4.20 -27.04
CA SER A 62 -22.51 2.80 -27.05
C SER A 62 -21.34 2.56 -28.03
N LYS A 63 -20.82 3.64 -28.65
CA LYS A 63 -19.80 3.66 -29.70
C LYS A 63 -18.70 4.66 -29.31
N PRO A 64 -17.41 4.26 -29.32
CA PRO A 64 -16.31 5.19 -29.12
C PRO A 64 -16.29 6.29 -30.17
N ASP A 65 -15.85 7.49 -29.79
CA ASP A 65 -15.64 8.58 -30.74
C ASP A 65 -14.56 8.21 -31.75
N ALA A 66 -14.62 8.78 -32.95
CA ALA A 66 -13.73 8.41 -34.05
C ALA A 66 -12.24 8.61 -33.72
N ASP A 67 -11.92 9.54 -32.82
CA ASP A 67 -10.58 9.86 -32.31
C ASP A 67 -10.17 9.06 -31.06
N SER A 68 -11.08 8.27 -30.48
CA SER A 68 -10.79 7.42 -29.32
C SER A 68 -9.65 6.44 -29.62
N LEU A 69 -8.61 6.44 -28.79
CA LEU A 69 -7.43 5.62 -29.01
C LEU A 69 -7.66 4.19 -28.50
N ILE A 70 -7.45 3.19 -29.36
CA ILE A 70 -7.52 1.77 -29.04
C ILE A 70 -6.11 1.18 -29.01
N LEU A 71 -5.75 0.49 -27.93
CA LEU A 71 -4.46 -0.19 -27.77
C LEU A 71 -4.64 -1.71 -27.72
N ALA A 72 -3.70 -2.43 -28.34
CA ALA A 72 -3.63 -3.90 -28.25
C ALA A 72 -2.92 -4.34 -26.96
N LYS A 73 -3.54 -5.29 -26.27
CA LYS A 73 -3.08 -5.82 -24.98
C LYS A 73 -2.87 -7.32 -25.05
N THR A 74 -1.87 -7.80 -24.29
CA THR A 74 -1.64 -9.24 -24.10
C THR A 74 -1.10 -9.52 -22.70
N SER A 75 -1.41 -10.71 -22.16
CA SER A 75 -0.85 -11.21 -20.91
C SER A 75 0.49 -11.92 -21.09
N LEU A 76 0.91 -12.24 -22.32
CA LEU A 76 2.18 -12.93 -22.58
C LEU A 76 3.39 -12.08 -22.18
N ARG A 77 4.37 -12.72 -21.54
CA ARG A 77 5.63 -12.10 -21.09
C ARG A 77 6.83 -12.94 -21.54
N LEU A 78 8.02 -12.36 -21.45
CA LEU A 78 9.26 -13.10 -21.68
C LEU A 78 9.74 -13.80 -20.41
N SER A 79 10.15 -15.05 -20.57
CA SER A 79 10.76 -15.81 -19.48
C SER A 79 12.12 -15.22 -19.10
N LYS A 80 12.45 -15.28 -17.81
CA LYS A 80 13.78 -14.94 -17.29
C LYS A 80 14.78 -16.10 -17.39
N HIS A 81 14.30 -17.29 -17.72
CA HIS A 81 15.08 -18.52 -17.79
C HIS A 81 14.86 -19.21 -19.14
N ASP A 82 15.95 -19.66 -19.76
CA ASP A 82 15.87 -20.53 -20.91
C ASP A 82 15.36 -21.92 -20.46
N LYS A 83 14.31 -22.41 -21.13
CA LYS A 83 13.81 -23.79 -21.01
C LYS A 83 13.21 -24.10 -19.62
N CYS A 84 12.23 -23.31 -19.17
CA CYS A 84 11.39 -23.72 -18.04
C CYS A 84 10.31 -24.72 -18.50
N PRO A 85 10.21 -25.93 -17.94
CA PRO A 85 9.13 -26.85 -18.29
C PRO A 85 7.79 -26.33 -17.75
N GLY A 86 6.77 -26.26 -18.62
CA GLY A 86 5.39 -25.93 -18.24
C GLY A 86 5.12 -24.46 -17.87
N CYS A 87 6.00 -23.52 -18.22
CA CYS A 87 5.77 -22.09 -17.94
C CYS A 87 4.88 -21.42 -19.01
N GLU A 88 4.16 -20.36 -18.62
CA GLU A 88 3.26 -19.61 -19.54
C GLU A 88 3.95 -18.42 -20.23
N ASP A 89 5.29 -18.36 -20.18
CA ASP A 89 6.10 -17.27 -20.73
C ASP A 89 6.82 -17.70 -22.03
N LEU A 90 7.06 -16.73 -22.92
CA LEU A 90 7.80 -16.93 -24.16
C LEU A 90 9.29 -17.15 -23.87
N HIS A 91 9.83 -18.25 -24.41
CA HIS A 91 11.26 -18.54 -24.40
C HIS A 91 11.91 -17.85 -25.59
N LEU A 92 12.20 -16.55 -25.44
CA LEU A 92 12.89 -15.77 -26.45
C LEU A 92 13.99 -14.91 -25.82
N CYS A 93 15.05 -14.69 -26.59
CA CYS A 93 16.09 -13.75 -26.25
C CYS A 93 15.51 -12.35 -26.14
N ARG A 94 15.67 -11.73 -24.96
CA ARG A 94 15.30 -10.34 -24.73
C ARG A 94 15.85 -9.39 -25.82
N TYR A 95 17.14 -9.51 -26.14
CA TYR A 95 17.78 -8.62 -27.10
C TYR A 95 17.31 -8.85 -28.53
N PHE A 96 16.82 -10.05 -28.84
CA PHE A 96 16.18 -10.34 -30.12
C PHE A 96 14.83 -9.62 -30.22
N VAL A 97 14.01 -9.69 -29.16
CA VAL A 97 12.74 -8.95 -29.10
C VAL A 97 12.96 -7.43 -29.12
N CYS A 98 14.00 -6.91 -28.44
CA CYS A 98 14.38 -5.50 -28.52
C CYS A 98 15.01 -5.09 -29.88
N GLY A 99 15.32 -6.06 -30.76
CA GLY A 99 15.81 -5.83 -32.12
C GLY A 99 17.33 -5.64 -32.27
N ASN A 100 18.14 -5.89 -31.23
CA ASN A 100 19.60 -5.70 -31.28
C ASN A 100 20.38 -6.80 -30.53
N CYS A 101 20.12 -8.07 -30.86
CA CYS A 101 20.90 -9.19 -30.33
C CYS A 101 22.24 -9.33 -31.07
N ARG A 102 23.35 -9.04 -30.39
CA ARG A 102 24.71 -9.10 -30.95
C ARG A 102 25.20 -10.50 -31.28
N PHE A 103 24.55 -11.54 -30.76
CA PHE A 103 24.98 -12.94 -30.91
C PHE A 103 24.29 -13.68 -32.06
N GLY A 104 23.22 -13.11 -32.64
CA GLY A 104 22.50 -13.73 -33.77
C GLY A 104 22.16 -15.20 -33.51
N THR A 105 22.50 -16.07 -34.45
CA THR A 105 22.30 -17.53 -34.38
C THR A 105 23.15 -18.23 -33.31
N LYS A 106 24.17 -17.57 -32.75
CA LYS A 106 25.01 -18.08 -31.66
C LYS A 106 24.51 -17.65 -30.28
N CYS A 107 23.33 -17.04 -30.18
CA CYS A 107 22.77 -16.64 -28.90
C CYS A 107 22.42 -17.86 -28.04
N LYS A 108 22.73 -17.80 -26.75
CA LYS A 108 22.34 -18.85 -25.78
C LYS A 108 20.82 -18.90 -25.56
N ASN A 109 20.16 -17.75 -25.63
CA ASN A 109 18.71 -17.64 -25.51
C ASN A 109 18.06 -17.87 -26.88
N SER A 110 16.89 -18.51 -26.88
CA SER A 110 16.19 -18.88 -28.12
C SER A 110 15.78 -17.68 -28.97
N HIS A 111 15.95 -17.76 -30.29
CA HIS A 111 15.39 -16.81 -31.27
C HIS A 111 14.23 -17.45 -32.04
N ASP A 112 13.80 -18.64 -31.64
CA ASP A 112 12.87 -19.47 -32.38
C ASP A 112 11.43 -19.28 -31.88
N LEU A 113 10.67 -18.47 -32.63
CA LEU A 113 9.23 -18.29 -32.44
C LEU A 113 8.42 -19.54 -32.77
N THR A 114 8.98 -20.45 -33.57
CA THR A 114 8.30 -21.66 -34.08
C THR A 114 8.51 -22.89 -33.20
N SER A 115 9.37 -22.80 -32.18
CA SER A 115 9.55 -23.87 -31.19
C SER A 115 8.19 -24.33 -30.64
N ALA A 116 8.03 -25.63 -30.37
CA ALA A 116 6.75 -26.19 -29.96
C ALA A 116 6.09 -25.39 -28.81
N HIS A 117 6.88 -25.07 -27.77
CA HIS A 117 6.46 -24.24 -26.64
C HIS A 117 5.96 -22.85 -27.05
N ASN A 118 6.75 -22.09 -27.80
CA ASN A 118 6.38 -20.73 -28.20
C ASN A 118 5.19 -20.76 -29.17
N SER A 119 5.16 -21.71 -30.12
CA SER A 119 4.05 -21.92 -31.03
C SER A 119 2.74 -22.22 -30.30
N ASP A 120 2.78 -23.07 -29.28
CA ASP A 120 1.59 -23.43 -28.50
C ASP A 120 1.07 -22.23 -27.69
N LEU A 121 1.95 -21.45 -27.07
CA LEU A 121 1.58 -20.21 -26.38
C LEU A 121 1.03 -19.16 -27.36
N LEU A 122 1.66 -18.96 -28.51
CA LEU A 122 1.18 -18.02 -29.53
C LEU A 122 -0.16 -18.47 -30.12
N LYS A 123 -0.43 -19.77 -30.23
CA LYS A 123 -1.76 -20.28 -30.60
C LYS A 123 -2.78 -20.05 -29.49
N LYS A 124 -2.45 -20.38 -28.23
CA LYS A 124 -3.29 -20.20 -27.05
C LYS A 124 -3.75 -18.75 -26.88
N HIS A 125 -2.90 -17.79 -27.22
CA HIS A 125 -3.18 -16.35 -27.12
C HIS A 125 -3.60 -15.69 -28.44
N ASP A 126 -3.93 -16.46 -29.50
CA ASP A 126 -4.31 -15.95 -30.83
C ASP A 126 -3.27 -15.03 -31.51
N LEU A 127 -1.98 -15.17 -31.20
CA LEU A 127 -0.89 -14.33 -31.74
C LEU A 127 -0.10 -15.00 -32.88
N HIS A 128 -0.33 -16.28 -33.18
CA HIS A 128 0.41 -17.04 -34.19
C HIS A 128 0.33 -16.48 -35.63
N GLY A 129 -0.63 -15.60 -35.91
CA GLY A 129 -0.78 -14.97 -37.23
C GLY A 129 -0.16 -13.57 -37.35
N LEU A 130 0.55 -13.10 -36.31
CA LEU A 130 1.27 -11.82 -36.35
C LEU A 130 2.68 -12.01 -36.91
N ALA A 131 3.17 -11.03 -37.67
CA ALA A 131 4.57 -10.97 -38.05
C ALA A 131 5.45 -10.74 -36.81
N SER A 132 6.71 -11.18 -36.86
CA SER A 132 7.64 -11.06 -35.72
C SER A 132 7.79 -9.61 -35.23
N GLY A 133 7.84 -8.64 -36.14
CA GLY A 133 7.90 -7.21 -35.80
C GLY A 133 6.65 -6.70 -35.06
N GLU A 134 5.47 -7.15 -35.46
CA GLU A 134 4.19 -6.79 -34.82
C GLU A 134 4.10 -7.40 -33.42
N LEU A 135 4.52 -8.66 -33.28
CA LEU A 135 4.59 -9.36 -32.00
C LEU A 135 5.57 -8.68 -31.04
N PHE A 136 6.77 -8.31 -31.52
CA PHE A 136 7.77 -7.66 -30.67
C PHE A 136 7.34 -6.27 -30.22
N GLN A 137 6.70 -5.50 -31.09
CA GLN A 137 6.06 -4.23 -30.72
C GLN A 137 5.01 -4.43 -29.63
N LEU A 138 4.12 -5.43 -29.79
CA LEU A 138 3.10 -5.77 -28.81
C LEU A 138 3.71 -6.16 -27.45
N LEU A 139 4.80 -6.93 -27.45
CA LEU A 139 5.53 -7.29 -26.24
C LEU A 139 6.20 -6.08 -25.59
N LEU A 140 6.84 -5.20 -26.36
CA LEU A 140 7.52 -4.00 -25.83
C LEU A 140 6.56 -3.06 -25.07
N GLN A 141 5.30 -2.94 -25.48
CA GLN A 141 4.30 -2.12 -24.79
C GLN A 141 3.59 -2.84 -23.62
N ASN A 142 3.56 -4.18 -23.59
CA ASN A 142 2.83 -4.97 -22.58
C ASN A 142 3.71 -5.58 -21.48
N ASP A 143 4.98 -5.92 -21.78
CA ASP A 143 5.91 -6.52 -20.83
C ASP A 143 6.72 -5.44 -20.08
N PRO A 144 6.50 -5.24 -18.77
CA PRO A 144 7.19 -4.20 -18.01
C PRO A 144 8.70 -4.36 -17.99
N SER A 145 9.21 -5.59 -18.15
CA SER A 145 10.62 -5.89 -18.09
C SER A 145 11.39 -5.39 -19.30
N LEU A 146 10.76 -5.27 -20.48
CA LEU A 146 11.43 -5.01 -21.76
C LEU A 146 11.93 -3.58 -21.95
N LEU A 147 11.16 -2.59 -21.48
CA LEU A 147 11.55 -1.18 -21.52
C LEU A 147 12.08 -0.71 -20.16
N PRO A 148 13.20 0.03 -20.10
CA PRO A 148 13.71 0.60 -18.86
C PRO A 148 12.68 1.45 -18.12
N GLU A 149 12.76 1.50 -16.79
CA GLU A 149 11.85 2.35 -16.03
C GLU A 149 12.25 3.83 -16.11
N VAL A 150 11.24 4.70 -16.01
CA VAL A 150 11.47 6.14 -15.82
C VAL A 150 11.85 6.37 -14.37
N CYS A 151 12.94 7.09 -14.14
CA CYS A 151 13.47 7.34 -12.81
C CYS A 151 12.49 8.17 -11.99
N PHE A 152 11.92 7.55 -10.95
CA PHE A 152 11.01 8.20 -10.03
C PHE A 152 11.67 9.37 -9.29
N HIS A 153 12.92 9.20 -8.84
CA HIS A 153 13.66 10.22 -8.11
C HIS A 153 14.02 11.43 -8.98
N TYR A 154 14.26 11.21 -10.28
CA TYR A 154 14.45 12.30 -11.24
C TYR A 154 13.19 13.17 -11.34
N ASN A 155 12.00 12.58 -11.26
CA ASN A 155 10.73 13.30 -11.33
C ASN A 155 10.29 13.95 -10.00
N LYS A 156 11.13 13.90 -8.95
CA LYS A 156 10.86 14.51 -7.64
C LYS A 156 11.98 15.45 -7.19
N GLY A 157 11.67 16.44 -6.36
CA GLY A 157 12.66 17.34 -5.79
C GLY A 157 13.07 18.51 -6.71
N LYS A 158 13.95 19.38 -6.21
CA LYS A 158 14.45 20.56 -6.94
C LYS A 158 15.79 20.25 -7.63
N GLY A 159 16.13 20.98 -8.70
CA GLY A 159 17.40 20.83 -9.43
C GLY A 159 17.33 19.94 -10.69
N GLU A 160 18.39 19.99 -11.51
CA GLU A 160 18.51 19.35 -12.84
C GLU A 160 18.20 17.85 -12.82
N TYR A 161 18.74 17.13 -11.82
CA TYR A 161 18.51 15.69 -11.62
C TYR A 161 17.42 15.37 -10.60
N GLY A 162 16.74 16.40 -10.08
CA GLY A 162 15.75 16.24 -9.02
C GLY A 162 16.40 15.64 -7.77
N SER A 163 15.76 14.62 -7.21
CA SER A 163 16.22 13.88 -6.04
C SER A 163 17.08 12.65 -6.38
N CYS A 164 17.40 12.42 -7.66
CA CYS A 164 18.21 11.30 -8.09
C CYS A 164 19.69 11.51 -7.73
N LYS A 165 20.19 10.73 -6.76
CA LYS A 165 21.60 10.77 -6.32
C LYS A 165 22.58 10.23 -7.37
N TYR A 166 22.12 9.39 -8.30
CA TYR A 166 22.97 8.75 -9.30
C TYR A 166 23.22 9.62 -10.54
N LYS A 167 22.45 10.70 -10.76
CA LYS A 167 22.67 11.64 -11.87
C LYS A 167 22.89 10.91 -13.22
N THR A 168 24.03 11.11 -13.88
CA THR A 168 24.40 10.49 -15.17
C THR A 168 24.88 9.03 -15.07
N SER A 169 24.92 8.44 -13.86
CA SER A 169 25.14 7.00 -13.66
C SER A 169 23.85 6.24 -13.32
N CYS A 170 22.69 6.91 -13.34
CA CYS A 170 21.40 6.27 -13.09
C CYS A 170 21.06 5.28 -14.22
N GLY A 171 20.74 4.04 -13.87
CA GLY A 171 20.30 3.01 -14.83
C GLY A 171 18.87 3.15 -15.33
N ASN A 172 18.12 4.14 -14.84
CA ASN A 172 16.73 4.44 -15.20
C ASN A 172 16.66 5.72 -16.07
N LEU A 173 15.60 5.86 -16.86
CA LEU A 173 15.46 7.00 -17.77
C LEU A 173 15.13 8.29 -17.02
N HIS A 174 15.94 9.32 -17.24
CA HIS A 174 15.71 10.67 -16.73
C HIS A 174 14.81 11.47 -17.68
N LEU A 175 13.54 11.07 -17.74
CA LEU A 175 12.49 11.72 -18.53
C LEU A 175 11.37 12.23 -17.63
N CYS A 176 10.72 13.31 -18.06
CA CYS A 176 9.52 13.80 -17.41
C CYS A 176 8.39 12.77 -17.52
N LEU A 177 7.91 12.26 -16.38
CA LEU A 177 6.82 11.29 -16.37
C LEU A 177 5.53 11.93 -16.88
N HIS A 178 5.26 13.18 -16.50
CA HIS A 178 4.08 13.93 -16.95
C HIS A 178 4.08 14.21 -18.46
N PHE A 179 5.26 14.33 -19.08
CA PHE A 179 5.36 14.45 -20.53
C PHE A 179 4.98 13.14 -21.23
N LEU A 180 5.38 12.00 -20.67
CA LEU A 180 4.99 10.69 -21.20
C LEU A 180 3.52 10.36 -20.95
N GLN A 181 2.85 11.09 -20.06
CA GLN A 181 1.43 10.97 -19.74
C GLN A 181 0.57 12.05 -20.43
N ASP A 182 1.18 12.91 -21.24
CA ASP A 182 0.53 14.06 -21.91
C ASP A 182 -0.16 15.06 -20.95
N ASP A 183 0.26 15.14 -19.68
CA ASP A 183 -0.32 16.02 -18.65
C ASP A 183 0.69 17.03 -18.08
N CYS A 184 1.85 17.21 -18.73
CA CYS A 184 2.88 18.15 -18.28
C CYS A 184 2.47 19.61 -18.47
N LYS A 185 1.97 20.23 -17.40
CA LYS A 185 1.54 21.65 -17.36
C LYS A 185 2.65 22.67 -17.60
N PHE A 186 3.92 22.26 -17.56
CA PHE A 186 5.06 23.17 -17.67
C PHE A 186 5.60 23.29 -19.11
N GLY A 187 5.17 22.43 -20.05
CA GLY A 187 5.60 22.48 -21.44
C GLY A 187 7.13 22.59 -21.60
N ALA A 188 7.58 23.54 -22.43
CA ALA A 188 9.01 23.82 -22.64
C ALA A 188 9.74 24.36 -21.39
N ALA A 189 9.00 24.94 -20.43
CA ALA A 189 9.55 25.42 -19.16
C ALA A 189 9.70 24.31 -18.10
N CYS A 190 9.39 23.06 -18.45
CA CYS A 190 9.55 21.94 -17.53
C CYS A 190 11.02 21.74 -17.17
N LYS A 191 11.30 21.62 -15.87
CA LYS A 191 12.65 21.31 -15.36
C LYS A 191 13.08 19.85 -15.61
N ARG A 192 12.23 19.06 -16.26
CA ARG A 192 12.45 17.65 -16.60
C ARG A 192 12.53 17.50 -18.12
N THR A 193 13.40 16.61 -18.58
CA THR A 193 13.64 16.41 -20.01
C THR A 193 12.41 15.82 -20.71
N HIS A 194 11.97 16.47 -21.80
CA HIS A 194 10.88 16.00 -22.69
C HIS A 194 11.42 15.33 -23.97
N SER A 195 12.71 14.96 -23.98
CA SER A 195 13.38 14.34 -25.12
C SER A 195 14.32 13.23 -24.65
N PHE A 196 14.51 12.23 -25.50
CA PHE A 196 15.49 11.16 -25.25
C PHE A 196 16.90 11.68 -25.55
N ASN A 197 17.50 12.32 -24.55
CA ASN A 197 18.86 12.86 -24.65
C ASN A 197 19.93 11.76 -24.81
N ALA A 198 21.18 12.14 -25.05
CA ALA A 198 22.29 11.20 -25.27
C ALA A 198 22.45 10.16 -24.14
N HIS A 199 22.18 10.54 -22.90
CA HIS A 199 22.20 9.62 -21.75
C HIS A 199 21.07 8.59 -21.81
N ALA A 200 19.84 9.01 -22.13
CA ALA A 200 18.72 8.10 -22.34
C ALA A 200 19.02 7.12 -23.48
N LEU A 201 19.55 7.61 -24.61
CA LEU A 201 19.93 6.76 -25.74
C LEU A 201 21.03 5.75 -25.37
N LYS A 202 21.98 6.13 -24.52
CA LYS A 202 23.00 5.20 -23.99
C LYS A 202 22.36 4.06 -23.19
N ILE A 203 21.41 4.36 -22.30
CA ILE A 203 20.68 3.33 -21.52
C ILE A 203 19.92 2.39 -22.46
N LEU A 204 19.20 2.95 -23.44
CA LEU A 204 18.37 2.20 -24.38
C LEU A 204 19.23 1.27 -25.26
N ASN A 205 20.36 1.77 -25.77
CA ASN A 205 21.33 0.96 -26.53
C ASN A 205 21.97 -0.13 -25.67
N THR A 206 22.29 0.17 -24.40
CA THR A 206 22.82 -0.84 -23.45
C THR A 206 21.79 -1.95 -23.18
N ARG A 207 20.50 -1.61 -23.25
CA ARG A 207 19.37 -2.55 -23.12
C ARG A 207 18.98 -3.20 -24.44
N GLY A 208 19.72 -2.92 -25.51
CA GLY A 208 19.64 -3.51 -26.84
C GLY A 208 18.39 -3.15 -27.63
N LEU A 209 17.85 -1.93 -27.46
CA LEU A 209 16.84 -1.43 -28.39
C LEU A 209 17.47 -1.08 -29.74
N SER A 210 16.82 -1.48 -30.83
CA SER A 210 17.20 -1.13 -32.20
C SER A 210 16.91 0.34 -32.54
N SER A 211 17.52 0.85 -33.60
CA SER A 211 17.23 2.20 -34.15
C SER A 211 15.79 2.37 -34.59
N GLU A 212 15.17 1.29 -35.09
CA GLU A 212 13.74 1.28 -35.42
C GLU A 212 12.85 1.44 -34.19
N ASN A 213 13.13 0.71 -33.10
CA ASN A 213 12.39 0.84 -31.85
C ASN A 213 12.61 2.22 -31.20
N MET A 214 13.79 2.82 -31.36
CA MET A 214 14.07 4.18 -30.88
C MET A 214 13.19 5.24 -31.56
N ARG A 215 12.84 5.09 -32.84
CA ARG A 215 11.92 6.00 -33.55
C ARG A 215 10.50 5.97 -32.98
N LYS A 216 10.07 4.82 -32.43
CA LYS A 216 8.72 4.59 -31.92
C LYS A 216 8.63 4.72 -30.39
N LEU A 217 9.71 5.13 -29.73
CA LEU A 217 9.87 4.99 -28.29
C LEU A 217 8.88 5.82 -27.46
N LEU A 218 8.60 7.06 -27.89
CA LEU A 218 7.61 7.90 -27.21
C LEU A 218 6.24 7.23 -27.21
N ARG A 219 5.83 6.68 -28.36
CA ARG A 219 4.57 5.93 -28.51
C ARG A 219 4.56 4.67 -27.63
N LEU A 220 5.63 3.89 -27.64
CA LEU A 220 5.76 2.71 -26.78
C LEU A 220 5.60 3.01 -25.28
N TYR A 221 6.22 4.09 -24.78
CA TYR A 221 6.06 4.49 -23.38
C TYR A 221 4.65 5.00 -23.06
N LYS A 222 4.04 5.78 -23.95
CA LYS A 222 2.64 6.21 -23.82
C LYS A 222 1.70 5.00 -23.75
N SER A 223 1.80 4.10 -24.71
CA SER A 223 1.01 2.86 -24.75
C SER A 223 1.20 2.03 -23.49
N LYS A 224 2.45 1.84 -23.03
CA LYS A 224 2.76 1.11 -21.79
C LYS A 224 2.10 1.75 -20.57
N LEU A 225 2.13 3.08 -20.44
CA LEU A 225 1.54 3.80 -19.31
C LEU A 225 0.00 3.75 -19.34
N LEU A 226 -0.62 3.87 -20.52
CA LEU A 226 -2.08 3.76 -20.69
C LEU A 226 -2.60 2.35 -20.45
N ILE A 227 -1.87 1.32 -20.91
CA ILE A 227 -2.19 -0.08 -20.61
C ILE A 227 -2.07 -0.32 -19.10
N ALA A 228 -1.04 0.21 -18.43
CA ALA A 228 -0.90 0.08 -16.99
C ALA A 228 -2.03 0.80 -16.22
N SER A 229 -2.44 2.00 -16.63
CA SER A 229 -3.48 2.78 -15.94
C SER A 229 -4.90 2.21 -16.11
N SER A 230 -5.21 1.58 -17.25
CA SER A 230 -6.51 0.93 -17.49
C SER A 230 -6.76 -0.29 -16.58
N VAL A 231 -5.71 -0.97 -16.14
CA VAL A 231 -5.80 -2.05 -15.14
C VAL A 231 -6.29 -1.53 -13.78
N PHE A 232 -6.03 -0.26 -13.46
CA PHE A 232 -6.49 0.39 -12.21
C PHE A 232 -7.91 0.95 -12.29
N LYS A 233 -8.42 1.28 -13.49
CA LYS A 233 -9.79 1.83 -13.66
C LYS A 233 -10.90 0.78 -13.52
N LYS A 234 -10.60 -0.52 -13.69
CA LYS A 234 -11.63 -1.58 -13.81
C LYS A 234 -12.19 -2.15 -12.49
N LYS A 235 -11.91 -1.51 -11.35
CA LYS A 235 -12.52 -1.86 -10.05
C LYS A 235 -13.77 -1.02 -9.71
N GLU A 236 -14.19 -0.11 -10.59
CA GLU A 236 -15.40 0.70 -10.41
C GLU A 236 -16.20 0.76 -11.72
N THR A 237 -17.35 0.09 -11.80
CA THR A 237 -18.41 0.37 -12.78
C THR A 237 -19.74 -0.18 -12.28
N VAL A 238 -20.49 0.65 -11.53
CA VAL A 238 -21.95 0.80 -11.62
C VAL A 238 -22.24 2.31 -11.55
N ALA A 239 -23.11 2.79 -12.43
CA ALA A 239 -23.20 4.17 -12.91
C ALA A 239 -24.01 5.16 -12.04
N LEU A 240 -23.38 6.29 -11.69
CA LEU A 240 -23.67 7.75 -11.91
C LEU A 240 -25.14 8.24 -12.09
N PRO A 241 -25.52 9.47 -11.62
CA PRO A 241 -24.98 10.73 -12.19
C PRO A 241 -24.77 11.94 -11.22
N GLU A 242 -23.61 12.62 -11.33
CA GLU A 242 -23.42 14.05 -11.76
C GLU A 242 -23.43 15.06 -10.58
N VAL A 243 -22.44 15.92 -10.27
CA VAL A 243 -21.51 16.74 -11.08
C VAL A 243 -20.27 17.20 -10.25
N LYS A 244 -19.07 17.16 -10.88
CA LYS A 244 -17.80 17.94 -10.67
C LYS A 244 -16.94 17.75 -9.40
N GLY A 245 -15.70 17.31 -9.63
CA GLY A 245 -14.55 17.54 -8.72
C GLY A 245 -13.60 16.33 -8.54
N ARG A 246 -12.94 15.86 -9.61
CA ARG A 246 -11.97 14.74 -9.50
C ARG A 246 -10.59 15.24 -9.06
N THR A 247 -10.29 15.13 -7.76
CA THR A 247 -8.95 14.69 -7.31
C THR A 247 -8.88 13.18 -7.35
N ARG A 248 -8.01 12.60 -8.21
CA ARG A 248 -7.71 11.16 -8.16
C ARG A 248 -6.29 10.91 -7.70
N HIS A 249 -6.23 10.25 -6.55
CA HIS A 249 -5.07 9.82 -5.80
C HIS A 249 -4.15 8.89 -6.61
N LYS A 250 -2.85 9.00 -6.28
CA LYS A 250 -1.74 8.12 -6.67
C LYS A 250 -1.77 6.84 -5.84
N SER A 251 -1.73 5.67 -6.49
CA SER A 251 -1.37 4.41 -5.83
C SER A 251 0.15 4.31 -5.68
N SER A 252 0.68 4.85 -4.58
CA SER A 252 1.94 4.36 -3.98
C SER A 252 1.70 2.98 -3.35
N GLY A 253 2.76 2.16 -3.24
CA GLY A 253 2.70 0.82 -2.63
C GLY A 253 1.82 0.78 -1.39
N SER A 254 1.03 -0.29 -1.25
CA SER A 254 -0.14 -0.37 -0.35
C SER A 254 0.18 -0.11 1.13
N VAL A 255 0.33 1.16 1.43
CA VAL A 255 -0.22 1.88 2.56
C VAL A 255 -1.71 1.98 2.24
N SER A 256 -2.59 1.50 3.12
CA SER A 256 -4.02 1.59 2.87
C SER A 256 -4.41 3.05 2.63
N GLU A 257 -5.44 3.31 1.83
CA GLU A 257 -5.95 4.67 1.61
C GLU A 257 -6.32 5.35 2.95
N SER A 258 -6.70 4.53 3.95
CA SER A 258 -6.89 4.94 5.34
C SER A 258 -5.63 5.49 6.00
N ASP A 259 -4.44 4.94 5.73
CA ASP A 259 -3.18 5.42 6.31
C ASP A 259 -2.71 6.76 5.70
N GLN A 260 -3.15 7.13 4.48
CA GLN A 260 -2.82 8.44 3.87
C GLN A 260 -3.70 9.59 4.39
N ASN A 261 -4.93 9.26 4.82
CA ASN A 261 -5.90 10.22 5.35
C ASN A 261 -5.97 10.21 6.90
N GLU A 262 -5.08 9.46 7.56
CA GLU A 262 -4.98 9.41 9.02
C GLU A 262 -4.02 10.48 9.55
N ILE A 263 -4.36 11.08 10.70
CA ILE A 263 -3.49 12.01 11.41
C ILE A 263 -2.42 11.22 12.17
N CYS A 264 -1.17 11.66 12.04
CA CYS A 264 0.00 11.02 12.65
C CYS A 264 -0.01 11.21 14.18
N LEU A 265 -0.35 10.14 14.91
CA LEU A 265 -0.31 10.12 16.39
C LEU A 265 1.05 10.55 16.97
N PHE A 266 2.16 10.21 16.30
CA PHE A 266 3.51 10.60 16.73
C PHE A 266 3.76 12.10 16.58
N PHE A 267 3.18 12.74 15.55
CA PHE A 267 3.31 14.18 15.36
C PHE A 267 2.60 14.96 16.47
N ILE A 268 1.39 14.53 16.85
CA ILE A 268 0.62 15.19 17.92
C ILE A 268 1.38 15.13 19.26
N ARG A 269 2.10 14.04 19.53
CA ARG A 269 2.67 13.76 20.84
C ARG A 269 4.09 14.30 21.05
N THR A 270 5.02 13.97 20.15
CA THR A 270 6.47 14.18 20.36
C THR A 270 7.16 14.79 19.16
N GLY A 271 6.40 15.12 18.11
CA GLY A 271 6.93 15.40 16.78
C GLY A 271 7.28 14.12 16.02
N CYS A 272 6.96 14.09 14.73
CA CYS A 272 7.24 12.94 13.88
C CYS A 272 8.65 13.02 13.29
N SER A 273 9.49 12.01 13.57
CA SER A 273 10.87 11.91 13.10
C SER A 273 11.01 11.88 11.57
N PHE A 274 9.96 11.47 10.85
CA PHE A 274 9.95 11.47 9.39
C PHE A 274 9.79 12.83 8.74
N LYS A 275 9.34 13.86 9.49
CA LYS A 275 9.10 15.20 8.95
C LYS A 275 8.29 15.10 7.64
N ASP A 276 8.78 15.69 6.56
CA ASP A 276 8.10 15.73 5.24
C ASP A 276 8.03 14.38 4.51
N LYS A 277 8.61 13.31 5.08
CA LYS A 277 8.54 11.94 4.52
C LYS A 277 7.41 11.10 5.13
N CYS A 278 6.70 11.62 6.14
CA CYS A 278 5.58 10.91 6.74
C CYS A 278 4.42 10.82 5.75
N VAL A 279 3.82 9.63 5.63
CA VAL A 279 2.65 9.40 4.77
C VAL A 279 1.33 9.83 5.41
N ARG A 280 1.31 10.05 6.73
CA ARG A 280 0.16 10.51 7.53
C ARG A 280 0.14 12.03 7.66
N PHE A 281 -1.03 12.61 7.88
CA PHE A 281 -1.19 14.05 8.07
C PHE A 281 -0.57 14.51 9.40
N HIS A 282 0.20 15.60 9.34
CA HIS A 282 0.77 16.25 10.52
C HIS A 282 -0.17 17.37 10.97
N HIS A 283 -0.88 17.14 12.05
CA HIS A 283 -1.78 18.11 12.67
C HIS A 283 -1.76 17.94 14.19
N HIS A 284 -2.05 19.00 14.93
CA HIS A 284 -1.83 19.08 16.38
C HIS A 284 -3.04 18.60 17.22
N LEU A 285 -4.19 18.38 16.58
CA LEU A 285 -5.39 17.78 17.17
C LEU A 285 -5.66 16.39 16.57
N PRO A 286 -6.43 15.51 17.25
CA PRO A 286 -6.76 14.18 16.74
C PRO A 286 -7.80 14.18 15.61
N TYR A 287 -8.27 15.35 15.22
CA TYR A 287 -9.17 15.61 14.10
C TYR A 287 -8.67 16.82 13.32
N LYS A 288 -9.05 16.90 12.05
CA LYS A 288 -8.86 18.10 11.22
C LYS A 288 -10.03 18.26 10.26
N TRP A 289 -10.59 19.47 10.18
CA TRP A 289 -11.67 19.78 9.25
C TRP A 289 -11.15 20.52 8.02
N GLN A 290 -11.61 20.09 6.84
CA GLN A 290 -11.22 20.70 5.57
C GLN A 290 -12.43 20.92 4.67
N ILE A 291 -12.37 21.97 3.85
CA ILE A 291 -13.38 22.31 2.84
C ILE A 291 -12.74 22.28 1.44
N LEU A 292 -13.45 21.70 0.47
CA LEU A 292 -13.03 21.61 -0.91
C LEU A 292 -13.19 22.97 -1.60
N GLN A 293 -12.12 23.45 -2.21
CA GLN A 293 -12.13 24.71 -2.94
C GLN A 293 -12.88 24.58 -4.27
N LYS A 294 -13.24 25.73 -4.86
CA LYS A 294 -13.99 25.81 -6.13
C LYS A 294 -13.29 25.11 -7.31
N ASP A 295 -11.99 24.81 -7.21
CA ASP A 295 -11.24 24.07 -8.22
C ASP A 295 -11.53 22.55 -8.21
N GLY A 296 -12.29 22.05 -7.23
CA GLY A 296 -12.67 20.65 -7.10
C GLY A 296 -11.51 19.72 -6.76
N ILE A 297 -10.35 20.26 -6.34
CA ILE A 297 -9.11 19.49 -6.10
C ILE A 297 -8.47 19.88 -4.76
N THR A 298 -8.46 21.17 -4.42
CA THR A 298 -7.70 21.67 -3.28
C THR A 298 -8.53 21.66 -2.00
N TRP A 299 -8.04 20.99 -0.96
CA TRP A 299 -8.64 21.00 0.38
C TRP A 299 -7.96 22.06 1.26
N SER A 300 -8.71 23.06 1.71
CA SER A 300 -8.24 24.07 2.66
C SER A 300 -8.75 23.78 4.08
N GLU A 301 -8.14 24.42 5.07
CA GLU A 301 -8.60 24.35 6.45
C GLU A 301 -9.96 25.03 6.64
N LEU A 302 -10.83 24.42 7.44
CA LEU A 302 -12.09 25.03 7.87
C LEU A 302 -11.82 25.82 9.17
N PRO A 303 -12.21 27.11 9.27
CA PRO A 303 -12.07 27.89 10.49
C PRO A 303 -12.78 27.25 11.70
N ASN A 304 -12.38 27.62 12.92
CA ASN A 304 -13.00 27.15 14.19
C ASN A 304 -13.22 25.63 14.25
N GLU A 305 -12.22 24.85 13.82
CA GLU A 305 -12.34 23.39 13.67
C GLU A 305 -12.74 22.65 14.97
N GLU A 306 -12.42 23.21 16.14
CA GLU A 306 -12.79 22.65 17.44
C GLU A 306 -14.30 22.81 17.72
N GLU A 307 -14.92 23.93 17.32
CA GLU A 307 -16.36 24.14 17.46
C GLU A 307 -17.15 23.23 16.52
N VAL A 308 -16.66 23.10 15.28
CA VAL A 308 -17.23 22.18 14.28
C VAL A 308 -17.11 20.74 14.76
N GLU A 309 -15.95 20.33 15.30
CA GLU A 309 -15.78 19.00 15.88
C GLU A 309 -16.73 18.77 17.05
N LYS A 310 -16.81 19.71 18.00
CA LYS A 310 -17.70 19.61 19.16
C LYS A 310 -19.15 19.44 18.74
N ALA A 311 -19.59 20.20 17.74
CA ALA A 311 -20.92 20.08 17.18
C ALA A 311 -21.12 18.73 16.50
N TYR A 312 -20.15 18.26 15.69
CA TYR A 312 -20.22 16.97 14.99
C TYR A 312 -20.31 15.78 15.95
N CYS A 313 -19.54 15.79 17.04
CA CYS A 313 -19.53 14.73 18.06
C CYS A 313 -20.90 14.44 18.67
N SER A 314 -21.81 15.42 18.70
CA SER A 314 -23.18 15.21 19.16
C SER A 314 -24.01 14.52 18.08
N PRO A 315 -24.60 13.34 18.34
CA PRO A 315 -25.45 12.67 17.38
C PRO A 315 -26.77 13.42 17.16
N ALA A 316 -27.16 14.40 17.98
CA ALA A 316 -28.36 15.20 17.75
C ALA A 316 -28.14 16.30 16.68
N ASN A 317 -26.90 16.76 16.54
CA ASN A 317 -26.58 17.85 15.64
C ASN A 317 -26.47 17.36 14.20
N VAL A 318 -27.23 18.00 13.32
CA VAL A 318 -27.18 17.77 11.87
C VAL A 318 -26.51 18.94 11.13
N LEU A 319 -26.50 20.13 11.75
CA LEU A 319 -25.90 21.34 11.22
C LEU A 319 -25.01 22.01 12.28
N CYS A 320 -24.02 22.77 11.83
CA CYS A 320 -23.22 23.67 12.65
C CYS A 320 -23.05 25.02 11.94
N ILE A 321 -23.35 26.11 12.64
CA ILE A 321 -23.04 27.46 12.18
C ILE A 321 -21.62 27.77 12.65
N ASN A 322 -20.74 28.00 11.69
CA ASN A 322 -19.34 28.33 11.90
C ASN A 322 -19.14 29.81 11.53
N GLU A 323 -18.86 30.64 12.54
CA GLU A 323 -18.68 32.08 12.38
C GLU A 323 -17.25 32.39 11.94
N SER A 324 -17.06 32.79 10.67
CA SER A 324 -15.75 33.21 10.16
C SER A 324 -15.72 34.72 9.92
N SER A 325 -14.51 35.30 9.91
CA SER A 325 -14.30 36.71 9.51
C SER A 325 -14.76 37.02 8.07
N THR A 326 -15.01 35.98 7.25
CA THR A 326 -15.53 36.08 5.88
C THR A 326 -17.04 35.83 5.76
N GLY A 327 -17.76 35.59 6.86
CA GLY A 327 -19.20 35.33 6.91
C GLY A 327 -19.59 34.04 7.64
N HIS A 328 -20.90 33.78 7.74
CA HIS A 328 -21.46 32.56 8.34
C HIS A 328 -21.35 31.38 7.38
N GLN A 329 -20.62 30.33 7.79
CA GLN A 329 -20.53 29.06 7.07
C GLN A 329 -21.39 28.02 7.79
N VAL A 330 -22.36 27.42 7.11
CA VAL A 330 -23.21 26.37 7.70
C VAL A 330 -22.71 25.02 7.20
N VAL A 331 -22.18 24.21 8.11
CA VAL A 331 -21.72 22.84 7.84
C VAL A 331 -22.87 21.88 8.09
N ASP A 332 -23.24 21.10 7.07
CA ASP A 332 -24.18 19.99 7.16
C ASP A 332 -23.43 18.68 7.38
N PHE A 333 -23.68 18.03 8.52
CA PHE A 333 -23.02 16.79 8.93
C PHE A 333 -23.63 15.53 8.32
N MET A 334 -24.81 15.61 7.69
CA MET A 334 -25.44 14.50 6.99
C MET A 334 -24.89 14.39 5.57
N SER A 335 -24.87 15.50 4.84
CA SER A 335 -24.32 15.55 3.48
C SER A 335 -22.81 15.77 3.45
N MET A 336 -22.20 16.16 4.58
CA MET A 336 -20.79 16.55 4.67
C MET A 336 -20.45 17.71 3.71
N THR A 337 -21.25 18.77 3.73
CA THR A 337 -21.11 19.95 2.84
C THR A 337 -21.20 21.26 3.60
N CYS A 338 -20.61 22.33 3.06
CA CYS A 338 -20.81 23.70 3.50
C CYS A 338 -21.20 24.56 2.28
N GLY A 339 -22.48 24.92 2.20
CA GLY A 339 -23.05 25.50 0.97
C GLY A 339 -22.96 24.50 -0.19
N VAL A 340 -22.22 24.86 -1.25
CA VAL A 340 -22.00 24.00 -2.44
C VAL A 340 -20.68 23.24 -2.41
N SER A 341 -19.89 23.38 -1.35
CA SER A 341 -18.55 22.81 -1.24
C SER A 341 -18.54 21.59 -0.31
N ASP A 342 -17.81 20.54 -0.69
CA ASP A 342 -17.64 19.36 0.15
C ASP A 342 -16.78 19.67 1.37
N VAL A 343 -17.10 19.01 2.50
CA VAL A 343 -16.37 19.10 3.76
C VAL A 343 -15.92 17.70 4.16
N ARG A 344 -14.71 17.57 4.71
CA ARG A 344 -14.22 16.29 5.24
C ARG A 344 -13.57 16.44 6.59
N ARG A 345 -13.65 15.36 7.38
CA ARG A 345 -12.99 15.20 8.67
C ARG A 345 -11.89 14.15 8.58
N LEU A 346 -10.65 14.55 8.85
CA LEU A 346 -9.53 13.63 9.05
C LEU A 346 -9.46 13.20 10.52
N SER A 347 -8.98 11.98 10.78
CA SER A 347 -8.96 11.39 12.13
C SER A 347 -7.61 10.73 12.43
N THR A 348 -7.23 10.61 13.69
CA THR A 348 -6.24 9.61 14.10
C THR A 348 -6.80 8.19 13.97
N ALA A 349 -5.94 7.17 14.08
CA ALA A 349 -6.35 5.77 14.06
C ALA A 349 -7.50 5.50 15.04
N SER A 350 -8.43 4.62 14.64
CA SER A 350 -9.53 4.18 15.52
C SER A 350 -8.99 3.47 16.76
N SER A 351 -9.56 3.77 17.93
CA SER A 351 -9.12 3.22 19.22
C SER A 351 -9.15 1.69 19.28
N VAL A 352 -10.02 1.04 18.49
CA VAL A 352 -10.09 -0.43 18.44
C VAL A 352 -8.97 -1.08 17.62
N THR A 353 -8.21 -0.29 16.87
CA THR A 353 -7.11 -0.76 16.00
C THR A 353 -5.73 -0.59 16.64
N LYS A 354 -5.65 0.12 17.77
CA LYS A 354 -4.41 0.42 18.49
C LYS A 354 -4.57 0.04 19.96
N PRO A 355 -3.50 -0.38 20.63
CA PRO A 355 -3.55 -0.62 22.07
C PRO A 355 -3.90 0.63 22.89
N PRO A 356 -4.44 0.49 24.12
CA PRO A 356 -4.88 1.61 24.97
C PRO A 356 -3.82 2.68 25.29
N HIS A 357 -2.53 2.34 25.18
CA HIS A 357 -1.43 3.27 25.45
C HIS A 357 -1.14 4.23 24.28
N PHE A 358 -1.75 4.03 23.11
CA PHE A 358 -1.80 5.05 22.05
C PHE A 358 -2.81 6.11 22.47
N ILE A 359 -2.36 7.05 23.28
CA ILE A 359 -3.17 8.19 23.67
C ILE A 359 -3.55 8.99 22.41
N LEU A 360 -4.78 9.51 22.36
CA LEU A 360 -5.32 10.32 21.26
C LEU A 360 -5.75 9.56 19.98
N THR A 361 -5.91 8.24 20.04
CA THR A 361 -6.71 7.52 19.03
C THR A 361 -8.16 8.00 19.03
N THR A 362 -8.80 7.99 17.86
CA THR A 362 -10.21 8.40 17.75
C THR A 362 -11.12 7.29 18.28
N GLU A 363 -11.86 7.58 19.35
CA GLU A 363 -12.87 6.68 19.89
C GLU A 363 -14.20 6.92 19.17
N TRP A 364 -14.63 5.94 18.37
CA TRP A 364 -15.88 6.00 17.63
C TRP A 364 -17.03 5.39 18.44
N ILE A 365 -18.10 6.15 18.57
CA ILE A 365 -19.30 5.78 19.31
C ILE A 365 -20.45 5.58 18.34
N TRP A 366 -21.21 4.52 18.56
CA TRP A 366 -22.39 4.19 17.77
C TRP A 366 -23.64 4.50 18.59
N TYR A 367 -24.60 5.18 17.97
CA TYR A 367 -25.85 5.58 18.58
C TYR A 367 -27.04 5.08 17.77
N TRP A 368 -28.13 4.74 18.43
CA TRP A 368 -29.43 4.50 17.80
C TRP A 368 -30.46 5.50 18.32
N ARG A 369 -31.42 5.87 17.45
CA ARG A 369 -32.49 6.80 17.81
C ARG A 369 -33.58 6.09 18.58
N ASN A 370 -33.84 6.57 19.80
CA ASN A 370 -34.84 6.00 20.70
C ASN A 370 -36.25 6.55 20.45
N ASP A 371 -37.24 5.93 21.10
CA ASP A 371 -38.67 6.26 20.90
C ASP A 371 -39.04 7.68 21.35
N LYS A 372 -38.22 8.29 22.22
CA LYS A 372 -38.38 9.69 22.64
C LYS A 372 -37.69 10.66 21.66
N GLY A 373 -37.15 10.16 20.55
CA GLY A 373 -36.40 10.94 19.56
C GLY A 373 -34.96 11.27 19.95
N GLY A 374 -34.49 10.83 21.12
CA GLY A 374 -33.12 10.98 21.59
C GLY A 374 -32.17 9.92 21.03
N TRP A 375 -30.87 10.07 21.30
CA TRP A 375 -29.83 9.14 20.84
C TRP A 375 -29.25 8.35 22.00
N THR A 376 -29.21 7.03 21.87
CA THR A 376 -28.68 6.12 22.90
C THR A 376 -27.46 5.38 22.36
N GLU A 377 -26.37 5.35 23.14
CA GLU A 377 -25.14 4.65 22.79
C GLU A 377 -25.32 3.12 22.83
N TYR A 378 -24.82 2.39 21.83
CA TYR A 378 -24.83 0.93 21.86
C TYR A 378 -23.95 0.38 22.98
N GLY A 379 -24.49 -0.55 23.75
CA GLY A 379 -23.87 -1.10 24.96
C GLY A 379 -24.11 -0.28 26.23
N LYS A 380 -24.84 0.85 26.15
CA LYS A 380 -25.25 1.63 27.31
C LYS A 380 -26.77 1.84 27.33
N GLY A 381 -27.36 1.77 28.51
CA GLY A 381 -28.79 2.00 28.73
C GLY A 381 -29.08 2.15 30.23
N GLU A 382 -30.13 2.88 30.57
CA GLU A 382 -30.52 3.14 31.96
C GLU A 382 -31.08 1.89 32.66
N ASP A 383 -31.62 0.93 31.90
CA ASP A 383 -32.06 -0.38 32.39
C ASP A 383 -31.22 -1.49 31.74
N PRO A 384 -30.57 -2.37 32.52
CA PRO A 384 -29.82 -3.53 32.04
C PRO A 384 -30.62 -4.44 31.08
N LYS A 385 -31.96 -4.51 31.21
CA LYS A 385 -32.83 -5.30 30.31
C LYS A 385 -32.89 -4.73 28.90
N PHE A 386 -32.51 -3.47 28.73
CA PHE A 386 -32.62 -2.70 27.50
C PHE A 386 -31.30 -2.50 26.76
N VAL A 387 -30.20 -2.99 27.33
CA VAL A 387 -28.87 -2.93 26.74
C VAL A 387 -28.78 -3.89 25.56
N ALA A 388 -28.26 -3.40 24.43
CA ALA A 388 -27.98 -4.24 23.28
C ALA A 388 -26.84 -5.23 23.59
N SER A 389 -26.91 -6.44 23.05
CA SER A 389 -25.84 -7.44 23.19
C SER A 389 -24.51 -7.05 22.52
N VAL A 390 -24.49 -5.93 21.79
CA VAL A 390 -23.33 -5.38 21.09
C VAL A 390 -22.98 -4.01 21.65
N THR A 391 -21.69 -3.73 21.78
CA THR A 391 -21.17 -2.44 22.23
C THR A 391 -20.71 -1.58 21.05
N SER A 392 -20.51 -0.27 21.27
CA SER A 392 -19.88 0.60 20.29
C SER A 392 -18.50 0.09 19.83
N GLU A 393 -17.73 -0.53 20.74
CA GLU A 393 -16.43 -1.12 20.42
C GLU A 393 -16.56 -2.32 19.47
N ASP A 394 -17.53 -3.20 19.71
CA ASP A 394 -17.80 -4.34 18.85
C ASP A 394 -18.25 -3.89 17.46
N LEU A 395 -19.18 -2.94 17.40
CA LEU A 395 -19.69 -2.40 16.14
C LEU A 395 -18.59 -1.72 15.33
N GLU A 396 -17.71 -0.96 15.97
CA GLU A 396 -16.56 -0.34 15.32
C GLU A 396 -15.58 -1.36 14.74
N LYS A 397 -15.27 -2.46 15.47
CA LYS A 397 -14.43 -3.55 14.94
C LYS A 397 -15.06 -4.19 13.69
N HIS A 398 -16.37 -4.41 13.72
CA HIS A 398 -17.10 -4.99 12.58
C HIS A 398 -17.13 -4.04 11.38
N TYR A 399 -17.41 -2.76 11.61
CA TYR A 399 -17.46 -1.73 10.57
C TYR A 399 -16.11 -1.55 9.86
N LEU A 400 -15.00 -1.56 10.61
CA LEU A 400 -13.66 -1.48 10.03
C LEU A 400 -13.25 -2.74 9.26
N ALA A 401 -13.80 -3.90 9.61
CA ALA A 401 -13.54 -5.14 8.91
C ALA A 401 -14.34 -5.23 7.60
N ASP A 402 -15.61 -4.79 7.62
CA ASP A 402 -16.51 -4.77 6.47
C ASP A 402 -17.67 -3.78 6.72
N SER A 403 -17.64 -2.64 6.03
CA SER A 403 -18.64 -1.57 6.16
C SER A 403 -19.96 -1.88 5.45
N GLU A 404 -20.04 -2.95 4.66
CA GLU A 404 -21.27 -3.39 3.99
C GLU A 404 -21.94 -4.55 4.76
N LYS A 405 -21.30 -5.03 5.84
CA LYS A 405 -21.80 -6.15 6.63
C LYS A 405 -23.06 -5.78 7.42
N GLU A 406 -24.02 -6.70 7.44
CA GLU A 406 -25.16 -6.63 8.35
C GLU A 406 -24.83 -7.37 9.67
N ILE A 407 -25.16 -6.76 10.81
CA ILE A 407 -24.90 -7.31 12.14
C ILE A 407 -26.21 -7.63 12.85
N SER A 408 -26.39 -8.91 13.18
CA SER A 408 -27.51 -9.37 13.99
C SER A 408 -27.20 -9.26 15.48
N PHE A 409 -28.11 -8.69 16.26
CA PHE A 409 -27.97 -8.57 17.71
C PHE A 409 -29.33 -8.64 18.42
N THR A 410 -29.32 -8.76 19.74
CA THR A 410 -30.54 -8.82 20.56
C THR A 410 -30.62 -7.66 21.56
N SER A 411 -31.85 -7.22 21.83
CA SER A 411 -32.16 -6.28 22.92
C SER A 411 -33.63 -6.47 23.31
N GLN A 412 -33.95 -6.53 24.61
CA GLN A 412 -35.32 -6.67 25.13
C GLN A 412 -36.14 -7.82 24.51
N ASN A 413 -35.54 -9.00 24.33
CA ASN A 413 -36.16 -10.15 23.65
C ASN A 413 -36.56 -9.91 22.17
N HIS A 414 -36.08 -8.83 21.56
CA HIS A 414 -36.22 -8.57 20.13
C HIS A 414 -34.89 -8.83 19.42
N GLN A 415 -35.00 -9.35 18.20
CA GLN A 415 -33.86 -9.49 17.29
C GLN A 415 -33.81 -8.30 16.34
N TYR A 416 -32.62 -7.74 16.19
CA TYR A 416 -32.35 -6.62 15.32
C TYR A 416 -31.28 -6.98 14.30
N ILE A 417 -31.35 -6.36 13.13
CA ILE A 417 -30.26 -6.29 12.17
C ILE A 417 -29.83 -4.83 12.06
N LEU A 418 -28.56 -4.56 12.33
CA LEU A 418 -27.91 -3.29 12.03
C LEU A 418 -27.33 -3.35 10.61
N LYS A 419 -27.66 -2.35 9.80
CA LYS A 419 -27.10 -2.18 8.47
C LYS A 419 -26.21 -0.95 8.44
N PHE A 420 -24.90 -1.16 8.28
CA PHE A 420 -23.91 -0.08 8.35
C PHE A 420 -24.05 0.93 7.21
N LYS A 421 -24.31 0.47 5.99
CA LYS A 421 -24.42 1.31 4.79
C LYS A 421 -25.59 2.29 4.87
N GLU A 422 -26.75 1.79 5.26
CA GLU A 422 -27.98 2.58 5.39
C GLU A 422 -28.02 3.37 6.71
N MET A 423 -27.09 3.11 7.63
CA MET A 423 -27.05 3.70 8.97
C MET A 423 -28.41 3.54 9.68
N CYS A 424 -28.95 2.32 9.67
CA CYS A 424 -30.23 2.01 10.31
C CYS A 424 -30.21 0.63 11.00
N GLN A 425 -31.04 0.48 12.02
CA GLN A 425 -31.33 -0.82 12.62
C GLN A 425 -32.78 -1.22 12.35
N LYS A 426 -33.01 -2.50 12.07
CA LYS A 426 -34.33 -3.06 11.78
C LYS A 426 -34.74 -4.10 12.81
N ASN A 427 -35.92 -3.95 13.40
CA ASN A 427 -36.52 -4.97 14.25
C ASN A 427 -37.11 -6.09 13.38
N LEU A 428 -36.68 -7.34 13.57
CA LEU A 428 -37.12 -8.44 12.72
C LEU A 428 -38.56 -8.88 12.97
N LYS A 429 -39.09 -8.64 14.18
CA LYS A 429 -40.45 -8.99 14.59
C LYS A 429 -41.46 -7.96 14.08
N HIS A 430 -41.22 -6.69 14.37
CA HIS A 430 -42.17 -5.60 14.07
C HIS A 430 -41.89 -4.89 12.74
N LYS A 431 -40.80 -5.24 12.06
CA LYS A 431 -40.32 -4.61 10.81
C LYS A 431 -40.08 -3.11 10.90
N THR A 432 -40.05 -2.55 12.11
CA THR A 432 -39.73 -1.14 12.36
C THR A 432 -38.25 -0.87 12.16
N GLU A 433 -37.93 0.31 11.64
CA GLU A 433 -36.56 0.76 11.41
C GLU A 433 -36.27 2.00 12.26
N ARG A 434 -35.04 2.10 12.77
CA ARG A 434 -34.57 3.25 13.57
C ARG A 434 -33.23 3.73 13.03
N ASP A 435 -33.05 5.05 13.05
CA ASP A 435 -31.82 5.70 12.62
C ASP A 435 -30.64 5.32 13.52
N VAL A 436 -29.47 5.19 12.91
CA VAL A 436 -28.20 4.93 13.57
C VAL A 436 -27.21 6.02 13.18
N ARG A 437 -26.36 6.45 14.12
CA ARG A 437 -25.31 7.44 13.86
C ARG A 437 -24.00 6.98 14.48
N ARG A 438 -22.93 7.12 13.70
CA ARG A 438 -21.54 6.95 14.15
C ARG A 438 -20.91 8.32 14.38
N ARG A 439 -20.44 8.60 15.60
CA ARG A 439 -19.79 9.88 15.98
C ARG A 439 -18.57 9.66 16.87
N PRO A 440 -17.52 10.49 16.74
CA PRO A 440 -16.34 10.38 17.59
C PRO A 440 -16.63 10.98 18.97
N ARG A 441 -15.98 10.47 20.02
CA ARG A 441 -15.95 11.16 21.32
C ARG A 441 -15.14 12.45 21.20
N PHE A 442 -15.72 13.58 21.62
CA PHE A 442 -15.07 14.88 21.57
C PHE A 442 -13.81 14.92 22.45
N VAL A 443 -12.76 15.56 21.94
CA VAL A 443 -11.50 15.82 22.65
C VAL A 443 -11.10 17.27 22.38
N SER A 444 -11.10 18.13 23.40
CA SER A 444 -10.70 19.53 23.21
C SER A 444 -9.18 19.66 23.03
N ALA A 445 -8.72 20.81 22.52
CA ALA A 445 -7.30 21.15 22.47
C ALA A 445 -6.67 21.15 23.89
N GLN A 446 -7.46 21.48 24.91
CA GLN A 446 -7.06 21.39 26.30
C GLN A 446 -6.92 19.93 26.76
N ASP A 447 -7.85 19.05 26.40
CA ASP A 447 -7.77 17.61 26.71
C ASP A 447 -6.55 16.96 26.05
N VAL A 448 -6.20 17.36 24.83
CA VAL A 448 -4.98 16.91 24.15
C VAL A 448 -3.76 17.27 24.99
N LYS A 449 -3.63 18.54 25.39
CA LYS A 449 -2.53 19.02 26.23
C LYS A 449 -2.48 18.28 27.57
N SER A 450 -3.63 18.08 28.22
CA SER A 450 -3.73 17.37 29.50
C SER A 450 -3.39 15.89 29.38
N LYS A 451 -3.80 15.20 28.31
CA LYS A 451 -3.44 13.79 28.05
C LYS A 451 -1.96 13.62 27.74
N ILE A 452 -1.35 14.57 27.04
CA ILE A 452 0.10 14.56 26.78
C ILE A 452 0.86 14.76 28.10
N LYS A 453 0.55 15.81 28.87
CA LYS A 453 1.18 16.09 30.18
C LYS A 453 0.91 15.02 31.24
N GLY A 454 -0.30 14.48 31.29
CA GLY A 454 -0.68 13.41 32.20
C GLY A 454 0.00 12.08 31.88
N SER A 455 0.38 11.87 30.61
CA SER A 455 1.21 10.72 30.22
C SER A 455 2.69 10.86 30.59
N GLU A 456 3.12 12.04 31.03
CA GLU A 456 4.47 12.33 31.56
C GLU A 456 4.50 12.27 33.10
N SER A 457 3.35 12.06 33.76
CA SER A 457 3.26 11.93 35.22
C SER A 457 3.04 10.48 35.67
N PRO A 458 3.66 9.99 36.77
CA PRO A 458 3.70 8.55 37.08
C PRO A 458 2.38 7.92 37.58
N ASP A 459 1.38 8.72 37.98
CA ASP A 459 0.33 8.26 38.92
C ASP A 459 -1.12 8.39 38.43
N SER A 460 -1.46 8.02 37.19
CA SER A 460 -2.90 7.86 36.83
C SER A 460 -3.14 6.70 35.88
N SER A 461 -3.68 5.64 36.47
CA SER A 461 -3.87 4.29 35.97
C SER A 461 -5.24 4.08 35.32
N ALA A 462 -5.25 3.42 34.15
CA ALA A 462 -6.22 2.36 33.84
C ALA A 462 -5.74 1.53 32.64
N SER A 463 -5.43 0.26 32.95
CA SER A 463 -5.31 -0.91 32.07
C SER A 463 -3.93 -1.27 31.47
N SER A 464 -3.29 -2.23 32.15
CA SER A 464 -2.06 -2.99 31.83
C SER A 464 -0.72 -2.25 32.01
N SER A 465 -0.17 -2.29 33.22
CA SER A 465 1.27 -2.13 33.43
C SER A 465 1.98 -3.35 32.83
N VAL A 466 2.30 -3.31 31.54
CA VAL A 466 3.16 -4.32 30.92
C VAL A 466 4.49 -4.32 31.67
N GLU A 467 4.83 -5.45 32.32
CA GLU A 467 6.12 -5.61 32.97
C GLU A 467 7.25 -5.45 31.95
N VAL A 468 8.12 -4.48 32.20
CA VAL A 468 9.36 -4.32 31.44
C VAL A 468 10.41 -5.29 31.94
N PRO A 469 11.33 -5.76 31.08
CA PRO A 469 12.35 -6.70 31.53
C PRO A 469 13.19 -6.10 32.67
N PRO A 470 13.53 -6.90 33.70
CA PRO A 470 14.19 -6.39 34.91
C PRO A 470 15.59 -5.83 34.65
N TYR A 471 16.20 -6.21 33.53
CA TYR A 471 17.50 -5.69 33.09
C TYR A 471 17.44 -4.32 32.43
N TRP A 472 16.25 -3.78 32.16
CA TRP A 472 16.11 -2.44 31.59
C TRP A 472 16.55 -1.37 32.59
N ASP A 473 17.21 -0.35 32.05
CA ASP A 473 17.45 0.88 32.80
C ASP A 473 16.11 1.58 33.05
N LYS A 474 15.72 1.70 34.33
CA LYS A 474 14.45 2.28 34.76
C LYS A 474 14.36 3.78 34.50
N GLY A 475 15.50 4.49 34.41
CA GLY A 475 15.54 5.92 34.05
C GLY A 475 15.32 6.19 32.55
N ALA A 476 14.94 5.16 31.78
CA ALA A 476 14.64 5.24 30.36
C ALA A 476 13.13 5.15 30.04
N LEU A 477 12.29 5.00 31.07
CA LEU A 477 10.87 4.65 30.91
C LEU A 477 9.96 5.86 30.66
N ASP A 478 10.46 7.08 30.87
CA ASP A 478 9.66 8.31 30.85
C ASP A 478 9.48 8.91 29.44
N ASN A 479 10.13 8.35 28.42
CA ASN A 479 10.09 8.86 27.04
C ASN A 479 9.37 7.91 26.08
N PHE A 480 8.48 8.45 25.25
CA PHE A 480 7.77 7.73 24.17
C PHE A 480 8.64 7.45 22.93
N THR A 481 9.96 7.65 23.05
CA THR A 481 10.97 7.29 22.07
C THR A 481 11.69 6.01 22.50
N TYR A 482 12.78 5.67 21.82
CA TYR A 482 13.70 4.62 22.27
C TYR A 482 14.91 5.24 22.98
N LYS A 483 15.50 4.50 23.92
CA LYS A 483 16.84 4.76 24.47
C LYS A 483 17.77 3.66 23.99
N ILE A 484 18.98 4.04 23.58
CA ILE A 484 20.08 3.11 23.32
C ILE A 484 20.93 3.05 24.58
N VAL A 485 21.12 1.87 25.14
CA VAL A 485 21.91 1.61 26.34
C VAL A 485 23.12 0.76 25.97
N PRO A 486 24.34 1.32 25.95
CA PRO A 486 25.55 0.55 25.71
C PRO A 486 25.75 -0.52 26.78
N LEU A 487 25.99 -1.77 26.37
CA LEU A 487 26.24 -2.87 27.30
C LEU A 487 27.74 -2.95 27.63
N GLN A 488 28.03 -3.22 28.90
CA GLN A 488 29.39 -3.50 29.35
C GLN A 488 29.84 -4.88 28.85
N SER A 489 31.05 -4.98 28.32
CA SER A 489 31.59 -6.22 27.75
C SER A 489 31.68 -7.38 28.77
N THR A 490 31.77 -7.06 30.06
CA THR A 490 31.77 -8.00 31.18
C THR A 490 30.37 -8.48 31.60
N SER A 491 29.30 -7.86 31.09
CA SER A 491 27.94 -8.25 31.44
C SER A 491 27.55 -9.59 30.80
N LYS A 492 26.78 -10.41 31.53
CA LYS A 492 26.23 -11.67 31.01
C LYS A 492 25.40 -11.46 29.73
N GLU A 493 24.72 -10.33 29.64
CA GLU A 493 23.92 -9.96 28.48
C GLU A 493 24.79 -9.74 27.23
N TYR A 494 25.87 -8.95 27.35
CA TYR A 494 26.83 -8.74 26.26
C TYR A 494 27.44 -10.07 25.81
N GLN A 495 27.92 -10.88 26.77
CA GLN A 495 28.56 -12.17 26.46
C GLN A 495 27.60 -13.13 25.73
N ARG A 496 26.33 -13.17 26.14
CA ARG A 496 25.29 -13.98 25.47
C ARG A 496 25.07 -13.54 24.03
N VAL A 497 24.84 -12.25 23.79
CA VAL A 497 24.60 -11.70 22.45
C VAL A 497 25.84 -11.84 21.57
N GLY A 498 27.03 -11.58 22.13
CA GLY A 498 28.31 -11.77 21.47
C GLY A 498 28.56 -13.24 21.08
N ALA A 499 28.30 -14.20 21.98
CA ALA A 499 28.44 -15.62 21.67
C ALA A 499 27.47 -16.08 20.56
N MET A 500 26.23 -15.59 20.56
CA MET A 500 25.28 -15.83 19.47
C MET A 500 25.81 -15.33 18.12
N PHE A 501 26.38 -14.12 18.10
CA PHE A 501 26.96 -13.52 16.90
C PHE A 501 28.19 -14.30 16.41
N SER A 502 29.13 -14.58 17.31
CA SER A 502 30.41 -15.22 16.97
C SER A 502 30.27 -16.68 16.58
N ARG A 503 29.13 -17.33 16.87
CA ARG A 503 28.85 -18.72 16.44
C ARG A 503 29.01 -18.92 14.94
N THR A 504 28.64 -17.92 14.13
CA THR A 504 28.78 -17.99 12.67
C THR A 504 29.65 -16.89 12.07
N LEU A 505 30.07 -15.90 12.87
CA LEU A 505 31.05 -14.87 12.49
C LEU A 505 32.21 -14.80 13.49
N PRO A 506 32.98 -15.89 13.70
CA PRO A 506 34.01 -15.94 14.74
C PRO A 506 35.25 -15.06 14.45
N LYS A 507 35.43 -14.64 13.19
CA LYS A 507 36.56 -13.81 12.75
C LYS A 507 36.30 -12.30 12.85
N SER A 508 35.05 -11.91 13.07
CA SER A 508 34.66 -10.50 13.18
C SER A 508 34.94 -9.96 14.58
N VAL A 509 35.30 -8.68 14.65
CA VAL A 509 35.57 -8.00 15.92
C VAL A 509 34.33 -7.18 16.30
N ILE A 510 33.71 -7.53 17.44
CA ILE A 510 32.61 -6.75 18.00
C ILE A 510 33.18 -5.49 18.66
N HIS A 511 32.72 -4.31 18.24
CA HIS A 511 33.10 -3.02 18.82
C HIS A 511 32.15 -2.61 19.94
N SER A 512 30.85 -2.83 19.75
CA SER A 512 29.84 -2.54 20.77
C SER A 512 28.61 -3.41 20.58
N ILE A 513 27.91 -3.64 21.69
CA ILE A 513 26.55 -4.18 21.71
C ILE A 513 25.71 -3.19 22.51
N GLU A 514 24.66 -2.69 21.89
CA GLU A 514 23.79 -1.68 22.47
C GLU A 514 22.38 -2.25 22.59
N ARG A 515 21.76 -2.11 23.76
CA ARG A 515 20.39 -2.51 24.00
C ARG A 515 19.43 -1.39 23.64
N VAL A 516 18.40 -1.72 22.87
CA VAL A 516 17.32 -0.81 22.53
C VAL A 516 16.21 -0.98 23.56
N GLN A 517 15.87 0.11 24.23
CA GLN A 517 14.74 0.17 25.16
C GLN A 517 13.67 1.08 24.58
N ASN A 518 12.60 0.49 24.06
CA ASN A 518 11.45 1.20 23.53
C ASN A 518 10.18 0.65 24.18
N LEU A 519 9.67 1.37 25.19
CA LEU A 519 8.53 0.93 25.98
C LEU A 519 7.26 0.74 25.13
N SER A 520 7.02 1.62 24.15
CA SER A 520 5.86 1.51 23.26
C SER A 520 5.93 0.27 22.40
N LEU A 521 7.07 0.00 21.75
CA LEU A 521 7.24 -1.21 20.95
C LEU A 521 7.19 -2.47 21.82
N TRP A 522 7.72 -2.42 23.05
CA TRP A 522 7.64 -3.53 23.99
C TRP A 522 6.21 -3.84 24.39
N LYS A 523 5.40 -2.84 24.73
CA LYS A 523 3.98 -3.00 25.05
C LYS A 523 3.20 -3.65 23.91
N VAL A 524 3.45 -3.19 22.68
CA VAL A 524 2.80 -3.74 21.48
C VAL A 524 3.25 -5.19 21.23
N PHE A 525 4.54 -5.48 21.40
CA PHE A 525 5.09 -6.81 21.26
C PHE A 525 4.51 -7.80 22.29
N GLN A 526 4.40 -7.40 23.56
CA GLN A 526 3.77 -8.22 24.60
C GLN A 526 2.29 -8.45 24.33
N TRP A 527 1.55 -7.42 23.90
CA TRP A 527 0.16 -7.58 23.48
C TRP A 527 0.02 -8.58 22.32
N GLN A 528 0.87 -8.47 21.29
CA GLN A 528 0.85 -9.40 20.16
C GLN A 528 1.12 -10.84 20.62
N LYS A 529 2.07 -11.02 21.56
CA LYS A 529 2.36 -12.31 22.18
C LYS A 529 1.13 -12.88 22.91
N GLU A 530 0.44 -12.07 23.69
CA GLU A 530 -0.81 -12.48 24.36
C GLU A 530 -1.90 -12.89 23.36
N GLN A 531 -2.07 -12.15 22.26
CA GLN A 531 -3.05 -12.50 21.22
C GLN A 531 -2.72 -13.83 20.55
N MET A 532 -1.44 -14.06 20.23
CA MET A 532 -0.99 -15.32 19.64
C MET A 532 -1.18 -16.50 20.62
N ASN A 533 -0.95 -16.28 21.92
CA ASN A 533 -1.19 -17.29 22.96
C ASN A 533 -2.66 -17.69 23.04
N LYS A 534 -3.58 -16.71 23.08
CA LYS A 534 -5.02 -16.96 23.12
C LYS A 534 -5.48 -17.72 21.88
N ARG A 535 -4.98 -17.36 20.69
CA ARG A 535 -5.32 -18.01 19.42
C ARG A 535 -4.85 -19.47 19.36
N ASN A 536 -3.74 -19.81 20.00
CA ASN A 536 -3.16 -21.15 19.98
C ASN A 536 -3.52 -21.98 21.23
N GLY A 537 -4.62 -21.64 21.92
CA GLY A 537 -5.16 -22.44 23.03
C GLY A 537 -4.25 -22.51 24.26
N GLY A 538 -3.38 -21.52 24.46
CA GLY A 538 -2.48 -21.46 25.62
C GLY A 538 -1.23 -22.35 25.53
N SER A 539 -0.93 -22.94 24.36
CA SER A 539 0.28 -23.73 24.15
C SER A 539 1.56 -22.87 24.15
N ALA A 540 2.70 -23.49 24.46
CA ALA A 540 4.01 -22.82 24.52
C ALA A 540 4.33 -22.05 23.23
N PHE A 541 4.71 -20.79 23.41
CA PHE A 541 4.98 -19.85 22.33
C PHE A 541 6.45 -19.91 21.87
N ASP A 542 6.69 -20.18 20.58
CA ASP A 542 8.05 -20.14 20.01
C ASP A 542 8.43 -18.67 19.70
N GLN A 543 9.23 -18.07 20.59
CA GLN A 543 9.93 -16.80 20.37
C GLN A 543 11.43 -17.06 20.19
N ARG A 544 12.04 -16.38 19.21
CA ARG A 544 13.47 -16.58 18.89
C ARG A 544 14.20 -15.25 18.81
N TYR A 545 15.45 -15.25 19.27
CA TYR A 545 16.41 -14.20 18.96
C TYR A 545 17.02 -14.48 17.60
N LEU A 546 16.82 -13.56 16.65
CA LEU A 546 17.25 -13.70 15.27
C LEU A 546 17.97 -12.44 14.79
N PHE A 547 18.86 -12.61 13.81
CA PHE A 547 19.66 -11.53 13.24
C PHE A 547 18.96 -10.84 12.08
N HIS A 548 19.17 -9.53 11.93
CA HIS A 548 18.73 -8.75 10.79
C HIS A 548 19.81 -7.74 10.38
N GLY A 549 20.45 -7.98 9.24
CA GLY A 549 21.41 -7.04 8.65
C GLY A 549 20.69 -5.97 7.84
N THR A 550 21.06 -4.71 8.03
CA THR A 550 20.43 -3.57 7.35
C THR A 550 21.46 -2.48 7.01
N ASP A 551 21.01 -1.45 6.31
CA ASP A 551 21.81 -0.26 6.07
C ASP A 551 21.83 0.62 7.33
N GLU A 552 23.00 1.16 7.67
CA GLU A 552 23.18 2.02 8.86
C GLU A 552 22.20 3.21 8.89
N SER A 553 21.80 3.72 7.72
CA SER A 553 20.81 4.81 7.62
C SER A 553 19.39 4.45 8.10
N LEU A 554 19.09 3.16 8.27
CA LEU A 554 17.79 2.65 8.71
C LEU A 554 17.72 2.33 10.21
N ILE A 555 18.86 2.30 10.93
CA ILE A 555 18.92 1.90 12.34
C ILE A 555 17.97 2.75 13.21
N ALA A 556 18.06 4.08 13.12
CA ALA A 556 17.23 4.98 13.92
C ALA A 556 15.73 4.79 13.65
N ALA A 557 15.35 4.62 12.38
CA ALA A 557 13.95 4.41 12.00
C ALA A 557 13.41 3.08 12.54
N ILE A 558 14.22 2.01 12.51
CA ILE A 558 13.83 0.70 13.04
C ILE A 558 13.68 0.74 14.56
N CYS A 559 14.59 1.39 15.29
CA CYS A 559 14.47 1.52 16.75
C CYS A 559 13.23 2.29 17.19
N GLU A 560 12.82 3.30 16.42
CA GLU A 560 11.67 4.12 16.74
C GLU A 560 10.34 3.48 16.33
N GLN A 561 10.30 2.84 15.15
CA GLN A 561 9.04 2.49 14.49
C GLN A 561 8.88 1.00 14.17
N ASN A 562 9.87 0.21 14.56
CA ASN A 562 9.97 -1.22 14.30
C ASN A 562 10.31 -1.56 12.83
N PHE A 563 10.50 -2.84 12.54
CA PHE A 563 10.80 -3.34 11.20
C PHE A 563 9.56 -3.26 10.30
N ASP A 564 9.66 -2.53 9.18
CA ASP A 564 8.63 -2.50 8.14
C ASP A 564 9.25 -2.91 6.80
N TRP A 565 8.89 -4.09 6.30
CA TRP A 565 9.41 -4.61 5.04
C TRP A 565 9.08 -3.73 3.83
N ARG A 566 8.04 -2.89 3.92
CA ARG A 566 7.70 -1.90 2.89
C ARG A 566 8.72 -0.76 2.84
N MET A 567 9.46 -0.56 3.93
CA MET A 567 10.47 0.49 4.11
C MET A 567 11.90 -0.06 4.07
N CYS A 568 12.14 -1.29 4.54
CA CYS A 568 13.48 -1.87 4.74
C CYS A 568 14.14 -2.47 3.48
N GLY A 569 13.62 -2.21 2.28
CA GLY A 569 14.19 -2.71 1.02
C GLY A 569 13.82 -4.18 0.74
N SER A 570 13.42 -4.46 -0.50
CA SER A 570 12.92 -5.78 -0.95
C SER A 570 14.04 -6.78 -1.20
N HIS A 571 15.00 -6.91 -0.29
CA HIS A 571 16.09 -7.87 -0.44
C HIS A 571 15.60 -9.27 -0.06
N GLY A 572 15.43 -10.13 -1.07
CA GLY A 572 15.16 -11.56 -0.90
C GLY A 572 13.72 -11.92 -0.54
N THR A 573 12.74 -11.68 -1.41
CA THR A 573 11.34 -12.08 -1.19
C THR A 573 11.08 -13.57 -1.47
N LEU A 574 12.05 -14.46 -1.30
CA LEU A 574 11.96 -15.85 -1.75
C LEU A 574 10.89 -16.66 -1.00
N TYR A 575 10.68 -16.34 0.28
CA TYR A 575 9.78 -17.06 1.20
C TYR A 575 8.59 -16.20 1.65
N GLY A 576 8.35 -15.07 0.97
CA GLY A 576 7.22 -14.16 1.22
C GLY A 576 7.61 -12.69 1.16
N LYS A 577 6.61 -11.81 1.09
CA LYS A 577 6.74 -10.35 1.17
C LYS A 577 6.55 -9.91 2.63
N GLY A 578 7.58 -10.13 3.44
CA GLY A 578 7.60 -9.81 4.86
C GLY A 578 9.00 -9.39 5.33
N SER A 579 9.16 -9.18 6.63
CA SER A 579 10.45 -8.87 7.27
C SER A 579 11.23 -10.16 7.49
N TYR A 580 12.47 -10.20 7.00
CA TYR A 580 13.34 -11.38 7.04
C TYR A 580 14.29 -11.35 8.24
N PHE A 581 14.39 -12.48 8.93
CA PHE A 581 15.28 -12.67 10.07
C PHE A 581 16.04 -13.99 9.91
N ALA A 582 17.33 -13.98 10.21
CA ALA A 582 18.18 -15.15 10.06
C ALA A 582 18.57 -15.73 11.43
N ARG A 583 18.65 -17.06 11.51
CA ARG A 583 19.21 -17.76 12.68
C ARG A 583 20.70 -17.45 12.85
N ASP A 584 21.40 -17.28 11.73
CA ASP A 584 22.86 -17.17 11.68
C ASP A 584 23.27 -15.74 11.33
N SER A 585 24.21 -15.17 12.10
CA SER A 585 24.72 -13.82 11.91
C SER A 585 25.43 -13.65 10.56
N SER A 586 26.10 -14.69 10.07
CA SER A 586 26.80 -14.69 8.78
C SER A 586 25.87 -14.51 7.58
N TYR A 587 24.62 -14.99 7.69
CA TYR A 587 23.62 -14.74 6.67
C TYR A 587 23.27 -13.24 6.63
N SER A 588 23.05 -12.64 7.81
CA SER A 588 22.68 -11.24 7.97
C SER A 588 23.81 -10.27 7.60
N ASP A 589 25.07 -10.65 7.79
CA ASP A 589 26.24 -9.83 7.43
C ASP A 589 26.28 -9.43 5.95
N ARG A 590 25.75 -10.29 5.07
CA ARG A 590 25.64 -10.02 3.62
C ARG A 590 24.72 -8.86 3.29
N TYR A 591 23.81 -8.52 4.21
CA TYR A 591 22.86 -7.42 4.07
C TYR A 591 23.21 -6.21 4.93
N ALA A 592 24.11 -6.37 5.91
CA ALA A 592 24.64 -5.27 6.71
C ALA A 592 25.57 -4.39 5.87
N LYS A 593 25.13 -3.16 5.58
CA LYS A 593 25.89 -2.20 4.77
C LYS A 593 26.56 -1.16 5.66
N SER A 594 27.87 -1.00 5.47
CA SER A 594 28.71 -0.02 6.16
C SER A 594 28.64 1.33 5.46
N ARG A 595 28.50 2.43 6.22
CA ARG A 595 28.57 3.80 5.68
C ARG A 595 29.99 4.21 5.28
N ASN A 596 31.00 3.72 6.00
CA ASN A 596 32.41 4.11 5.84
C ASN A 596 33.28 2.98 5.25
N GLY A 597 32.69 1.81 4.97
CA GLY A 597 33.40 0.60 4.52
C GLY A 597 34.20 -0.11 5.60
N LYS A 598 34.19 0.38 6.85
CA LYS A 598 35.02 -0.11 7.96
C LYS A 598 34.22 -0.81 9.06
N THR A 599 33.05 -0.30 9.40
CA THR A 599 32.19 -0.87 10.46
C THR A 599 30.79 -1.15 9.95
N LYS A 600 30.21 -2.29 10.34
CA LYS A 600 28.84 -2.69 10.01
C LYS A 600 27.98 -2.71 11.25
N LYS A 601 26.67 -2.54 11.07
CA LYS A 601 25.67 -2.70 12.12
C LYS A 601 24.62 -3.72 11.71
N MET A 602 24.20 -4.56 12.66
CA MET A 602 23.04 -5.44 12.50
C MET A 602 22.24 -5.51 13.79
N PHE A 603 20.96 -5.86 13.67
CA PHE A 603 20.10 -6.09 14.81
C PHE A 603 20.13 -7.55 15.27
N VAL A 604 19.96 -7.75 16.57
CA VAL A 604 19.37 -8.95 17.14
C VAL A 604 17.98 -8.60 17.63
N ALA A 605 16.98 -9.19 17.00
CA ALA A 605 15.58 -8.94 17.29
C ALA A 605 14.96 -10.16 18.00
N LEU A 606 14.06 -9.88 18.93
CA LEU A 606 13.18 -10.89 19.51
C LEU A 606 11.96 -11.02 18.59
N VAL A 607 11.74 -12.22 18.03
CA VAL A 607 10.73 -12.48 17.00
C VAL A 607 9.73 -13.51 17.48
N LEU A 608 8.45 -13.17 17.39
CA LEU A 608 7.30 -14.04 17.63
C LEU A 608 7.07 -14.95 16.40
N VAL A 609 7.85 -16.05 16.29
CA VAL A 609 7.80 -16.93 15.12
C VAL A 609 6.59 -17.88 15.13
N GLY A 610 6.13 -18.29 16.30
CA GLY A 610 4.95 -19.13 16.47
C GLY A 610 4.99 -20.41 15.63
N ASN A 611 3.84 -20.86 15.14
CA ASN A 611 3.74 -21.96 14.19
C ASN A 611 4.13 -21.45 12.80
N PHE A 612 5.11 -22.08 12.18
CA PHE A 612 5.60 -21.71 10.86
C PHE A 612 5.42 -22.82 9.83
N THR A 613 5.46 -22.43 8.57
CA THR A 613 5.47 -23.36 7.43
C THR A 613 6.37 -22.84 6.31
N ARG A 614 6.69 -23.67 5.34
CA ARG A 614 7.55 -23.29 4.22
C ARG A 614 6.93 -22.13 3.41
N GLY A 615 7.70 -21.06 3.23
CA GLY A 615 7.28 -19.88 2.49
C GLY A 615 7.45 -20.00 0.97
N ASN A 616 6.82 -19.08 0.23
CA ASN A 616 7.07 -18.86 -1.19
C ASN A 616 6.95 -17.38 -1.55
N ASN A 617 7.47 -16.98 -2.71
CA ASN A 617 7.66 -15.57 -3.07
C ASN A 617 6.37 -14.76 -3.31
N SER A 618 5.26 -15.44 -3.56
CA SER A 618 3.97 -14.81 -3.84
C SER A 618 3.23 -14.42 -2.56
N LEU A 619 3.58 -15.02 -1.43
CA LEU A 619 2.89 -14.82 -0.16
C LEU A 619 3.01 -13.38 0.33
N VAL A 620 1.88 -12.79 0.67
CA VAL A 620 1.77 -11.47 1.33
C VAL A 620 1.30 -11.57 2.78
N ARG A 621 0.97 -12.79 3.22
CA ARG A 621 0.62 -13.18 4.59
C ARG A 621 0.93 -14.67 4.77
N PRO A 622 1.03 -15.19 6.00
CA PRO A 622 1.17 -16.62 6.22
C PRO A 622 -0.01 -17.40 5.63
N PRO A 623 0.20 -18.64 5.13
CA PRO A 623 -0.87 -19.47 4.59
C PRO A 623 -1.79 -19.99 5.71
N GLN A 624 -2.94 -20.53 5.32
CA GLN A 624 -3.90 -21.15 6.23
C GLN A 624 -3.40 -22.54 6.68
N ARG A 625 -3.64 -22.90 7.94
CA ARG A 625 -3.31 -24.23 8.47
C ARG A 625 -4.28 -25.28 7.93
N PRO A 626 -3.80 -26.47 7.49
CA PRO A 626 -4.67 -27.50 6.92
C PRO A 626 -5.75 -28.03 7.88
N THR A 627 -5.45 -28.07 9.18
CA THR A 627 -6.27 -28.73 10.21
C THR A 627 -7.01 -27.76 11.13
N SER A 628 -6.96 -26.44 10.87
CA SER A 628 -7.64 -25.44 11.71
C SER A 628 -8.14 -24.25 10.90
N GLN A 629 -9.11 -23.52 11.46
CA GLN A 629 -9.63 -22.26 10.89
C GLN A 629 -8.63 -21.08 10.96
N GLY A 630 -7.38 -21.31 11.41
CA GLY A 630 -6.37 -20.28 11.64
C GLY A 630 -5.23 -20.26 10.61
N PHE A 631 -4.56 -19.12 10.49
CA PHE A 631 -3.32 -18.97 9.72
C PHE A 631 -2.10 -19.46 10.51
N TYR A 632 -1.03 -19.80 9.80
CA TYR A 632 0.31 -19.87 10.40
C TYR A 632 0.75 -18.48 10.90
N ASP A 633 1.78 -18.46 11.73
CA ASP A 633 2.31 -17.25 12.37
C ASP A 633 3.48 -16.64 11.57
N SER A 634 4.29 -17.48 10.91
CA SER A 634 5.40 -17.03 10.06
C SER A 634 5.73 -18.03 8.95
N CYS A 635 6.60 -17.63 8.03
CA CYS A 635 7.11 -18.51 6.96
C CYS A 635 8.61 -18.78 7.10
N VAL A 636 9.06 -19.96 6.69
CA VAL A 636 10.46 -20.38 6.79
C VAL A 636 11.01 -20.93 5.47
N ASP A 637 12.33 -21.04 5.38
CA ASP A 637 13.01 -21.70 4.25
C ASP A 637 12.90 -23.23 4.30
N ASN A 638 13.00 -23.80 5.51
CA ASN A 638 12.90 -25.22 5.80
C ASN A 638 12.18 -25.44 7.13
N GLU A 639 11.18 -26.33 7.18
CA GLU A 639 10.36 -26.55 8.38
C GLU A 639 11.08 -27.40 9.46
N ALA A 640 11.97 -28.31 9.06
CA ALA A 640 12.69 -29.18 9.98
C ALA A 640 13.88 -28.46 10.65
N ASN A 641 14.58 -27.61 9.90
CA ASN A 641 15.70 -26.83 10.41
C ASN A 641 15.70 -25.40 9.82
N PRO A 642 14.83 -24.51 10.30
CA PRO A 642 14.71 -23.16 9.76
C PRO A 642 16.01 -22.35 9.95
N ALA A 643 16.54 -21.80 8.87
CA ALA A 643 17.62 -20.81 8.90
C ALA A 643 17.11 -19.39 8.69
N ILE A 644 15.94 -19.23 8.04
CA ILE A 644 15.31 -17.96 7.72
C ILE A 644 13.87 -17.98 8.22
N PHE A 645 13.46 -16.88 8.85
CA PHE A 645 12.08 -16.62 9.24
C PHE A 645 11.58 -15.35 8.56
N VAL A 646 10.35 -15.40 8.06
CA VAL A 646 9.64 -14.29 7.44
C VAL A 646 8.38 -14.01 8.23
N VAL A 647 8.30 -12.82 8.82
CA VAL A 647 7.12 -12.34 9.55
C VAL A 647 6.47 -11.22 8.77
N PHE A 648 5.14 -11.20 8.77
CA PHE A 648 4.34 -10.28 7.96
C PHE A 648 3.77 -9.13 8.78
N GLU A 649 3.60 -9.33 10.10
CA GLU A 649 3.15 -8.31 11.03
C GLU A 649 4.30 -7.70 11.80
N LYS A 650 4.44 -6.37 11.73
CA LYS A 650 5.52 -5.64 12.43
C LYS A 650 5.47 -5.78 13.94
N PHE A 651 4.29 -6.06 14.51
CA PHE A 651 4.10 -6.24 15.95
C PHE A 651 4.65 -7.58 16.47
N GLN A 652 4.99 -8.52 15.59
CA GLN A 652 5.66 -9.77 15.94
C GLN A 652 7.14 -9.60 16.29
N VAL A 653 7.69 -8.39 16.20
CA VAL A 653 9.13 -8.16 16.35
C VAL A 653 9.40 -7.09 17.39
N TYR A 654 10.46 -7.29 18.18
CA TYR A 654 11.06 -6.26 19.00
C TYR A 654 12.56 -6.13 18.67
N PRO A 655 13.04 -4.99 18.16
CA PRO A 655 14.48 -4.76 17.97
C PRO A 655 15.11 -4.60 19.35
N GLU A 656 15.85 -5.60 19.82
CA GLU A 656 16.34 -5.61 21.22
C GLU A 656 17.80 -5.18 21.33
N TYR A 657 18.65 -5.58 20.37
CA TYR A 657 20.07 -5.23 20.38
C TYR A 657 20.57 -4.77 19.02
N ILE A 658 21.54 -3.87 19.03
CA ILE A 658 22.35 -3.47 17.88
C ILE A 658 23.79 -3.95 18.14
N ILE A 659 24.39 -4.62 17.18
CA ILE A 659 25.79 -5.03 17.21
C ILE A 659 26.54 -4.19 16.19
N GLU A 660 27.58 -3.47 16.62
CA GLU A 660 28.56 -2.84 15.74
C GLU A 660 29.84 -3.67 15.68
N TYR A 661 30.31 -3.99 14.49
CA TYR A 661 31.43 -4.91 14.27
C TYR A 661 32.22 -4.61 12.99
N SER A 662 33.39 -5.22 12.84
CA SER A 662 34.21 -5.24 11.60
C SER A 662 34.65 -6.63 11.17
#